data_AF-A0A6M9PLQ3-F1
#
_entry.id   AF-A0A6M9PLQ3-F1
#
_cell.length_a   1.000
_cell.length_b   1.000
_cell.length_c   1.000
_cell.angle_alpha   90.00
_cell.angle_beta   90.00
_cell.angle_gamma   90.00
#
_symmetry.space_group_name_H-M   'P 1'
#
loop_
_entity.id
_entity.type
_entity.pdbx_description
1 polymer ?
#
loop_
_entity_poly.entity_id
_entity_poly.type
_entity_poly.pdbx_seq_one_letter_code
_entity_poly.pdbx_strand_id
1 'polypeptide(L)'
;MKISWDFIGSNAFEKNIWKRRALPIAMGIIGTFALVLLVLLSIASSNTEFFDNYFIWLYAANVVIGVCLTLVILTLVIVIAIRWHKGRFGTRLIAKLAMIFALVGVVPGLILYGVSLQFVSRSIETWFDVKVESALESGLELGRVTLRVAQEEILAEGNYIAEQIVQVPPGTSSDQVGVMAMKIRSQFGIQELSLFNMQRNMIFTSEPRAKKYLPAPSADVIAEAFKNKGSTFVDQIELEGGQRTYRVRAIVPIVRKKSIQSKLDSGRDVDDKFFLQLVRFIPSPLTKNIFAVESAYSDYQEKSLGRTGLRKMFVGTLTLTLFFALFVAVTLALILGRQLARPLLMLLRGTQAVAQGDLSPKPELDTGDELGMLTRQFNVMTRQLADTRTSLQESKSFLETVLGNLTAGVCIFDKRFNMVSSNAGADRIFGQDLTQIDGRPLSDSPSLVEFEQAIKEGFATMKLAVGAEGGQPDAGINQPAPVWQKQIQLHSSNEYENEPGVTLFVRGTELTSDLRMVVFDDITDVVSAQRSIAWSEVARRLAHEIKNPLTPIQLSAERLQHKLAGKLSPEQEEMINRSTETIIGQVQAMKEMVNDFRDFAKTPSPQLKSVSINALTQEILGLYEGSPLKTQLDPQCPNIMGDPTQLRQIIHNLLQNAQDATLEGPHQAEPVEVKTELVSYGEFGGTVQNAVRLIISDSGSGFPAKILARAFEPYVTTKTKGTGLGLAVVKKIVDDHGAKIEVRNRLRGDEVIGAKVSILFMNLAKEAA
;
A
#
# COMPACT_ATOMS: atom_id res chain seq x y z
N MET A 1 19.35 48.99 6.60
CA MET A 1 18.46 48.73 5.45
C MET A 1 18.32 47.21 5.30
N LYS A 2 17.27 46.61 5.88
CA LYS A 2 16.98 45.18 5.78
C LYS A 2 16.27 44.93 4.44
N ILE A 3 16.95 44.30 3.50
CA ILE A 3 16.34 43.84 2.25
C ILE A 3 15.59 42.54 2.57
N SER A 4 14.25 42.58 2.55
CA SER A 4 13.42 41.41 2.77
C SER A 4 13.49 40.48 1.56
N TRP A 5 13.80 39.21 1.81
CA TRP A 5 13.85 38.13 0.83
C TRP A 5 12.51 37.36 0.75
N ASP A 6 11.39 38.04 1.01
CA ASP A 6 10.04 37.42 0.99
C ASP A 6 9.48 37.18 -0.42
N PHE A 7 10.26 37.46 -1.48
CA PHE A 7 9.79 37.26 -2.86
C PHE A 7 9.91 35.82 -3.38
N ILE A 8 10.49 34.89 -2.62
CA ILE A 8 10.54 33.45 -2.99
C ILE A 8 9.67 32.63 -2.02
N GLY A 9 8.42 33.07 -1.88
CA GLY A 9 7.36 32.34 -1.19
C GLY A 9 7.15 30.95 -1.80
N SER A 10 7.24 29.92 -0.96
CA SER A 10 7.04 28.51 -1.30
C SER A 10 5.64 28.14 -1.83
N ASN A 11 4.74 29.12 -2.01
CA ASN A 11 3.42 28.91 -2.61
C ASN A 11 3.34 29.33 -4.09
N ALA A 12 4.35 30.01 -4.64
CA ALA A 12 4.35 30.42 -6.05
C ALA A 12 4.66 29.27 -7.03
N PHE A 13 5.22 28.16 -6.54
CA PHE A 13 5.62 26.99 -7.34
C PHE A 13 4.58 25.85 -7.35
N GLU A 14 3.59 25.87 -6.46
CA GLU A 14 2.65 24.74 -6.31
C GLU A 14 1.29 24.96 -7.00
N LYS A 15 0.90 26.20 -7.35
CA LYS A 15 -0.47 26.48 -7.82
C LYS A 15 -0.72 26.49 -9.33
N ASN A 16 0.29 26.55 -10.20
CA ASN A 16 0.07 26.58 -11.66
C ASN A 16 0.65 25.35 -12.34
N ILE A 17 -0.23 24.41 -12.71
CA ILE A 17 0.07 23.21 -13.51
C ILE A 17 0.83 23.57 -14.80
N TRP A 18 0.54 24.75 -15.38
CA TRP A 18 1.23 25.34 -16.52
C TRP A 18 2.73 25.57 -16.28
N LYS A 19 3.14 26.10 -15.11
CA LYS A 19 4.56 26.33 -14.78
C LYS A 19 5.35 25.04 -14.55
N ARG A 20 4.67 23.95 -14.17
CA ARG A 20 5.31 22.64 -13.89
C ARG A 20 5.82 21.93 -15.15
N ARG A 21 5.17 22.16 -16.30
CA ARG A 21 5.60 21.66 -17.62
C ARG A 21 6.36 22.69 -18.46
N ALA A 22 6.10 23.99 -18.28
CA ALA A 22 6.79 25.04 -19.03
C ALA A 22 8.31 25.07 -18.81
N LEU A 23 8.78 24.87 -17.57
CA LEU A 23 10.21 24.87 -17.25
C LEU A 23 11.00 23.74 -17.95
N PRO A 24 10.60 22.46 -17.90
CA PRO A 24 11.30 21.41 -18.64
C PRO A 24 11.21 21.57 -20.15
N ILE A 25 10.11 22.09 -20.69
CA ILE A 25 9.97 22.38 -22.13
C ILE A 25 10.96 23.49 -22.54
N ALA A 26 11.02 24.59 -21.78
CA ALA A 26 11.97 25.68 -22.04
C ALA A 26 13.43 25.20 -21.95
N MET A 27 13.76 24.36 -20.96
CA MET A 27 15.09 23.73 -20.85
C MET A 27 15.40 22.84 -22.06
N GLY A 28 14.42 22.05 -22.54
CA GLY A 28 14.56 21.26 -23.76
C GLY A 28 14.83 22.11 -25.01
N ILE A 29 14.09 23.21 -25.18
CA ILE A 29 14.29 24.15 -26.29
C ILE A 29 15.69 24.77 -26.24
N ILE A 30 16.11 25.31 -25.10
CA ILE A 30 17.45 25.92 -24.92
C ILE A 30 18.54 24.89 -25.20
N GLY A 31 18.40 23.65 -24.71
CA GLY A 31 19.34 22.57 -24.98
C GLY A 31 19.43 22.21 -26.47
N THR A 32 18.30 22.20 -27.18
CA THR A 32 18.25 21.91 -28.62
C THR A 32 18.94 23.01 -29.42
N PHE A 33 18.65 24.28 -29.10
CA PHE A 33 19.33 25.42 -29.72
C PHE A 33 20.83 25.43 -29.44
N ALA A 34 21.26 25.11 -28.21
CA ALA A 34 22.68 25.00 -27.87
C ALA A 34 23.37 23.89 -28.67
N LEU A 35 22.73 22.73 -28.85
CA LEU A 35 23.24 21.63 -29.66
C LEU A 35 23.38 22.02 -31.14
N VAL A 36 22.34 22.65 -31.72
CA VAL A 36 22.36 23.13 -33.11
C VAL A 36 23.49 24.16 -33.30
N LEU A 37 23.65 25.08 -32.35
CA LEU A 37 24.71 26.09 -32.39
C LEU A 37 26.11 25.47 -32.32
N LEU A 38 26.31 24.43 -31.49
CA LEU A 38 27.56 23.67 -31.45
C LEU A 38 27.88 23.00 -32.80
N VAL A 39 26.87 22.41 -33.46
CA VAL A 39 27.03 21.83 -34.80
C VAL A 39 27.38 22.90 -35.83
N LEU A 40 26.70 24.05 -35.81
CA LEU A 40 26.99 25.17 -36.70
C LEU A 40 28.41 25.73 -36.51
N LEU A 41 28.90 25.85 -35.28
CA LEU A 41 30.28 26.25 -35.00
C LEU A 41 31.30 25.22 -35.49
N SER A 42 30.98 23.93 -35.37
CA SER A 42 31.84 22.87 -35.90
C SER A 42 31.97 22.96 -37.42
N ILE A 43 30.88 23.27 -38.13
CA ILE A 43 30.88 23.48 -39.59
C ILE A 43 31.60 24.78 -39.95
N ALA A 44 31.39 25.86 -39.18
CA ALA A 44 32.07 27.13 -39.40
C ALA A 44 33.59 27.01 -39.23
N SER A 45 34.07 26.11 -38.36
CA SER A 45 35.50 25.87 -38.16
C SER A 45 36.21 25.25 -39.37
N SER A 46 35.50 24.64 -40.32
CA SER A 46 36.10 24.00 -41.51
C SER A 46 35.92 24.79 -42.80
N ASN A 47 35.12 25.87 -42.79
CA ASN A 47 34.82 26.68 -43.97
C ASN A 47 35.11 28.17 -43.72
N THR A 48 36.21 28.66 -44.29
CA THR A 48 36.71 30.03 -44.11
C THR A 48 35.72 31.10 -44.62
N GLU A 49 35.05 30.85 -45.74
CA GLU A 49 34.10 31.80 -46.33
C GLU A 49 32.80 31.89 -45.52
N PHE A 50 32.33 30.77 -44.99
CA PHE A 50 31.18 30.75 -44.07
C PHE A 50 31.54 31.43 -42.74
N PHE A 51 32.75 31.21 -42.24
CA PHE A 51 33.25 31.86 -41.03
C PHE A 51 33.25 33.37 -41.17
N ASP A 52 33.83 33.93 -42.24
CA ASP A 52 33.95 35.38 -42.39
C ASP A 52 32.59 36.09 -42.52
N ASN A 53 31.64 35.47 -43.23
CA ASN A 53 30.30 36.06 -43.44
C ASN A 53 29.41 36.05 -42.18
N TYR A 54 29.56 35.03 -41.31
CA TYR A 54 28.64 34.80 -40.19
C TYR A 54 29.29 34.92 -38.80
N PHE A 55 30.58 35.24 -38.71
CA PHE A 55 31.32 35.30 -37.45
C PHE A 55 30.62 36.11 -36.36
N ILE A 56 30.16 37.32 -36.69
CA ILE A 56 29.52 38.23 -35.72
C ILE A 56 28.20 37.64 -35.21
N TRP A 57 27.39 37.09 -36.10
CA TRP A 57 26.10 36.48 -35.74
C TRP A 57 26.28 35.21 -34.91
N LEU A 58 27.21 34.33 -35.31
CA LEU A 58 27.54 33.12 -34.55
C LEU A 58 28.10 33.44 -33.17
N TYR A 59 28.99 34.43 -33.08
CA TYR A 59 29.54 34.88 -31.80
C TYR A 59 28.46 35.49 -30.90
N ALA A 60 27.58 36.34 -31.44
CA ALA A 60 26.46 36.91 -30.69
C ALA A 60 25.50 35.81 -30.21
N ALA A 61 25.15 34.86 -31.07
CA ALA A 61 24.32 33.71 -30.70
C ALA A 61 24.95 32.87 -29.58
N ASN A 62 26.27 32.64 -29.62
CA ASN A 62 27.01 31.95 -28.56
C ASN A 62 26.89 32.68 -27.22
N VAL A 63 27.05 34.00 -27.21
CA VAL A 63 26.93 34.80 -26.00
C VAL A 63 25.50 34.72 -25.44
N VAL A 64 24.48 34.88 -26.29
CA VAL A 64 23.08 34.82 -25.87
C VAL A 64 22.74 33.45 -25.27
N ILE A 65 23.07 32.36 -25.98
CA ILE A 65 22.77 31.00 -25.51
C ILE A 65 23.61 30.66 -24.27
N GLY A 66 24.87 31.11 -24.20
CA GLY A 66 25.71 30.97 -23.02
C GLY A 66 25.11 31.66 -21.78
N VAL A 67 24.57 32.87 -21.93
CA VAL A 67 23.85 33.58 -20.86
C VAL A 67 22.59 32.82 -20.46
N CYS A 68 21.79 32.35 -21.42
CA CYS A 68 20.60 31.54 -21.14
C CYS A 68 20.95 30.26 -20.36
N LEU A 69 21.95 29.51 -20.80
CA LEU A 69 22.42 28.30 -20.12
C LEU A 69 22.93 28.63 -18.71
N THR A 70 23.69 29.71 -18.55
CA THR A 70 24.19 30.15 -17.24
C THR A 70 23.04 30.46 -16.28
N LEU A 71 22.02 31.21 -16.73
CA LEU A 71 20.84 31.50 -15.92
C LEU A 71 20.08 30.22 -15.54
N VAL A 72 19.93 29.28 -16.48
CA VAL A 72 19.28 27.99 -16.21
C VAL A 72 20.08 27.18 -15.19
N ILE A 73 21.38 27.02 -15.40
CA ILE A 73 22.27 26.29 -14.48
C ILE A 73 22.23 26.92 -13.09
N LEU A 74 22.32 28.25 -12.99
CA LEU A 74 22.28 28.97 -11.71
C LEU A 74 20.93 28.78 -11.02
N THR A 75 19.82 28.79 -11.77
CA THR A 75 18.49 28.46 -11.25
C THR A 75 18.43 27.01 -10.73
N LEU A 76 18.99 26.04 -11.47
CA LEU A 76 19.02 24.63 -11.06
C LEU A 76 19.86 24.43 -9.79
N VAL A 77 21.02 25.06 -9.70
CA VAL A 77 21.90 25.04 -8.51
C VAL A 77 21.20 25.67 -7.31
N ILE A 78 20.55 26.83 -7.48
CA ILE A 78 19.76 27.47 -6.43
C ILE A 78 18.63 26.56 -5.96
N VAL A 79 17.91 25.89 -6.87
CA VAL A 79 16.86 24.94 -6.51
C VAL A 79 17.41 23.78 -5.68
N ILE A 80 18.59 23.25 -6.03
CA ILE A 80 19.27 22.20 -5.25
C ILE A 80 19.65 22.74 -3.85
N ALA A 81 20.24 23.93 -3.78
CA ALA A 81 20.66 24.57 -2.52
C ALA A 81 19.48 24.88 -1.59
N ILE A 82 18.37 25.41 -2.11
CA ILE A 82 17.16 25.67 -1.33
C ILE A 82 16.57 24.36 -0.80
N ARG A 83 16.54 23.29 -1.60
CA ARG A 83 16.05 21.97 -1.17
C ARG A 83 16.91 21.35 -0.08
N TRP A 84 18.21 21.60 -0.11
CA TRP A 84 19.15 21.20 0.93
C TRP A 84 18.86 21.93 2.24
N HIS A 85 18.63 23.26 2.18
CA HIS A 85 18.46 24.08 3.38
C HIS A 85 17.07 23.97 4.03
N LYS A 86 16.00 23.72 3.26
CA LYS A 86 14.62 23.65 3.78
C LYS A 86 14.30 22.44 4.67
N GLY A 87 15.23 21.52 4.90
CA GLY A 87 15.15 20.52 5.99
C GLY A 87 13.99 19.52 5.97
N ARG A 88 13.09 19.56 4.98
CA ARG A 88 11.94 18.65 4.91
C ARG A 88 12.41 17.20 4.66
N PHE A 89 11.81 16.27 5.39
CA PHE A 89 12.12 14.85 5.31
C PHE A 89 11.97 14.34 3.86
N GLY A 90 13.05 13.78 3.29
CA GLY A 90 13.15 13.32 1.90
C GLY A 90 13.85 14.27 0.90
N THR A 91 13.90 15.59 1.14
CA THR A 91 14.57 16.52 0.20
C THR A 91 16.09 16.48 0.33
N ARG A 92 16.62 16.09 1.51
CA ARG A 92 18.07 15.91 1.74
C ARG A 92 18.66 14.79 0.87
N LEU A 93 17.97 13.66 0.73
CA LEU A 93 18.42 12.54 -0.08
C LEU A 93 18.53 12.95 -1.56
N ILE A 94 17.47 13.59 -2.08
CA ILE A 94 17.42 14.11 -3.46
C ILE A 94 18.55 15.11 -3.70
N ALA A 95 18.75 16.05 -2.77
CA ALA A 95 19.78 17.08 -2.92
C ALA A 95 21.21 16.50 -2.82
N LYS A 96 21.44 15.47 -1.98
CA LYS A 96 22.72 14.77 -1.87
C LYS A 96 23.07 14.00 -3.14
N LEU A 97 22.13 13.21 -3.67
CA LEU A 97 22.31 12.49 -4.95
C LEU A 97 22.55 13.47 -6.10
N ALA A 98 21.76 14.52 -6.20
CA ALA A 98 21.93 15.54 -7.24
C ALA A 98 23.29 16.24 -7.16
N MET A 99 23.80 16.54 -5.95
CA MET A 99 25.15 17.10 -5.79
C MET A 99 26.25 16.14 -6.23
N ILE A 100 26.16 14.85 -5.88
CA ILE A 100 27.17 13.85 -6.28
C ILE A 100 27.22 13.75 -7.80
N PHE A 101 26.08 13.58 -8.46
CA PHE A 101 26.03 13.49 -9.92
C PHE A 101 26.48 14.79 -10.60
N ALA A 102 26.12 15.95 -10.06
CA ALA A 102 26.62 17.22 -10.57
C ALA A 102 28.15 17.29 -10.46
N LEU A 103 28.72 16.97 -9.30
CA LEU A 103 30.17 17.02 -9.08
C LEU A 103 30.93 16.08 -10.04
N VAL A 104 30.43 14.86 -10.23
CA VAL A 104 31.00 13.88 -11.18
C VAL A 104 30.95 14.39 -12.63
N GLY A 105 29.92 15.15 -13.00
CA GLY A 105 29.83 15.74 -14.34
C GLY A 105 30.66 17.02 -14.52
N VAL A 106 30.67 17.91 -13.53
CA VAL A 106 31.30 19.25 -13.61
C VAL A 106 32.83 19.15 -13.58
N VAL A 107 33.37 18.39 -12.63
CA VAL A 107 34.81 18.42 -12.33
C VAL A 107 35.65 17.96 -13.52
N PRO A 108 35.39 16.81 -14.17
CA PRO A 108 36.12 16.41 -15.37
C PRO A 108 35.93 17.40 -16.53
N GLY A 109 34.74 17.97 -16.68
CA GLY A 109 34.44 18.98 -17.70
C GLY A 109 35.27 20.25 -17.55
N LEU A 110 35.44 20.75 -16.32
CA LEU A 110 36.28 21.91 -16.03
C LEU A 110 37.77 21.64 -16.30
N ILE A 111 38.25 20.44 -15.96
CA ILE A 111 39.63 20.03 -16.24
C ILE A 111 39.87 20.00 -17.75
N LEU A 112 38.99 19.33 -18.51
CA LEU A 112 39.09 19.26 -19.97
C LEU A 112 39.04 20.65 -20.59
N TYR A 113 38.12 21.51 -20.15
CA TYR A 113 38.04 22.90 -20.62
C TYR A 113 39.35 23.67 -20.37
N GLY A 114 39.93 23.56 -19.17
CA GLY A 114 41.18 24.22 -18.82
C GLY A 114 42.34 23.78 -19.72
N VAL A 115 42.49 22.46 -19.92
CA VAL A 115 43.53 21.89 -20.81
C VAL A 115 43.29 22.31 -22.26
N SER A 116 42.06 22.21 -22.77
CA SER A 116 41.73 22.61 -24.13
C SER A 116 41.95 24.11 -24.36
N LEU A 117 41.62 24.97 -23.39
CA LEU A 117 41.85 26.41 -23.49
C LEU A 117 43.35 26.72 -23.55
N GLN A 118 44.15 26.05 -22.72
CA GLN A 118 45.62 26.19 -22.76
C GLN A 118 46.19 25.71 -24.10
N PHE A 119 45.74 24.55 -24.59
CA PHE A 119 46.20 23.99 -25.85
C PHE A 119 45.84 24.91 -27.03
N VAL A 120 44.57 25.27 -27.20
CA VAL A 120 44.11 26.14 -28.29
C VAL A 120 44.78 27.50 -28.24
N SER A 121 44.85 28.14 -27.07
CA SER A 121 45.45 29.46 -26.94
C SER A 121 46.92 29.43 -27.33
N ARG A 122 47.67 28.41 -26.87
CA ARG A 122 49.11 28.30 -27.14
C ARG A 122 49.38 27.87 -28.58
N SER A 123 48.59 26.95 -29.14
CA SER A 123 48.74 26.50 -30.52
C SER A 123 48.51 27.62 -31.53
N ILE A 124 47.45 28.42 -31.37
CA ILE A 124 47.20 29.57 -32.28
C ILE A 124 48.34 30.58 -32.17
N GLU A 125 48.80 30.89 -30.95
CA GLU A 125 49.90 31.83 -30.74
C GLU A 125 51.24 31.32 -31.31
N THR A 126 51.46 30.00 -31.35
CA THR A 126 52.67 29.40 -31.94
C THR A 126 52.68 29.45 -33.47
N TRP A 127 51.52 29.25 -34.12
CA TRP A 127 51.41 29.33 -35.58
C TRP A 127 51.55 30.76 -36.12
N PHE A 128 51.17 31.76 -35.31
CA PHE A 128 51.25 33.18 -35.64
C PHE A 128 52.31 33.91 -34.81
N ASP A 129 53.41 33.23 -34.48
CA ASP A 129 54.50 33.83 -33.72
C ASP A 129 55.30 34.83 -34.58
N VAL A 130 55.98 35.75 -33.89
CA VAL A 130 56.79 36.81 -34.52
C VAL A 130 57.98 36.23 -35.30
N LYS A 131 58.45 35.02 -34.98
CA LYS A 131 59.59 34.38 -35.69
C LYS A 131 59.18 33.88 -37.06
N VAL A 132 57.97 33.33 -37.24
CA VAL A 132 57.46 32.91 -38.55
C VAL A 132 57.25 34.14 -39.45
N GLU A 133 56.64 35.19 -38.90
CA GLU A 133 56.46 36.46 -39.61
C GLU A 133 57.82 37.07 -40.01
N SER A 134 58.75 37.15 -39.05
CA SER A 134 60.11 37.67 -39.30
C SER A 134 60.89 36.82 -40.30
N ALA A 135 60.73 35.49 -40.29
CA ALA A 135 61.40 34.61 -41.25
C ALA A 135 60.85 34.78 -42.67
N LEU A 136 59.52 34.91 -42.83
CA LEU A 136 58.89 35.19 -44.12
C LEU A 136 59.24 36.60 -44.62
N GLU A 137 59.23 37.60 -43.74
CA GLU A 137 59.63 38.98 -44.06
C GLU A 137 61.10 39.04 -44.49
N SER A 138 62.00 38.39 -43.75
CA SER A 138 63.42 38.28 -44.12
C SER A 138 63.61 37.55 -45.46
N GLY A 139 62.81 36.51 -45.74
CA GLY A 139 62.83 35.82 -47.02
C GLY A 139 62.36 36.69 -48.19
N LEU A 140 61.32 37.50 -47.98
CA LEU A 140 60.81 38.47 -48.96
C LEU A 140 61.84 39.58 -49.19
N GLU A 141 62.45 40.10 -48.12
CA GLU A 141 63.52 41.09 -48.19
C GLU A 141 64.73 40.53 -48.95
N LEU A 142 65.14 39.29 -48.67
CA LEU A 142 66.22 38.62 -49.39
C LEU A 142 65.92 38.50 -50.90
N GLY A 143 64.69 38.16 -51.27
CA GLY A 143 64.23 38.16 -52.65
C GLY A 143 64.34 39.54 -53.30
N ARG A 144 63.86 40.60 -52.62
CA ARG A 144 63.95 41.99 -53.10
C ARG A 144 65.39 42.48 -53.22
N VAL A 145 66.26 42.15 -52.26
CA VAL A 145 67.69 42.49 -52.29
C VAL A 145 68.37 41.77 -53.44
N THR A 146 68.05 40.49 -53.69
CA THR A 146 68.64 39.73 -54.80
C THR A 146 68.26 40.34 -56.16
N LEU A 147 67.02 40.79 -56.32
CA LEU A 147 66.59 41.52 -57.52
C LEU A 147 67.31 42.87 -57.67
N ARG A 148 67.52 43.59 -56.56
CA ARG A 148 68.28 44.86 -56.55
C ARG A 148 69.75 44.65 -56.92
N VAL A 149 70.39 43.62 -56.38
CA VAL A 149 71.77 43.24 -56.75
C VAL A 149 71.84 42.89 -58.23
N ALA A 150 70.88 42.11 -58.74
CA ALA A 150 70.82 41.80 -60.16
C ALA A 150 70.62 43.04 -61.05
N GLN A 151 69.86 44.04 -60.58
CA GLN A 151 69.73 45.36 -61.22
C GLN A 151 71.06 46.14 -61.24
N GLU A 152 71.75 46.20 -60.11
CA GLU A 152 73.04 46.89 -60.01
C GLU A 152 74.12 46.23 -60.87
N GLU A 153 74.20 44.90 -60.85
CA GLU A 153 75.15 44.11 -61.67
C GLU A 153 74.94 44.33 -63.16
N ILE A 154 73.70 44.17 -63.66
CA ILE A 154 73.43 44.36 -65.11
C ILE A 154 73.71 45.81 -65.54
N LEU A 155 73.52 46.79 -64.65
CA LEU A 155 73.79 48.18 -64.95
C LEU A 155 75.30 48.44 -65.01
N ALA A 156 76.06 47.91 -64.06
CA ALA A 156 77.52 48.01 -64.04
C ALA A 156 78.14 47.34 -65.28
N GLU A 157 77.68 46.13 -65.63
CA GLU A 157 78.09 45.44 -66.86
C GLU A 157 77.69 46.21 -68.12
N GLY A 158 76.48 46.79 -68.14
CA GLY A 158 76.01 47.62 -69.25
C GLY A 158 76.84 48.89 -69.43
N ASN A 159 77.24 49.54 -68.34
CA ASN A 159 78.16 50.68 -68.35
C ASN A 159 79.55 50.27 -68.88
N TYR A 160 80.06 49.11 -68.47
CA TYR A 160 81.30 48.56 -69.02
C TYR A 160 81.20 48.30 -70.52
N ILE A 161 80.10 47.69 -71.00
CA ILE A 161 79.87 47.47 -72.44
C ILE A 161 79.77 48.80 -73.19
N ALA A 162 79.06 49.78 -72.63
CA ALA A 162 78.96 51.12 -73.19
C ALA A 162 80.32 51.80 -73.35
N GLU A 163 81.18 51.74 -72.34
CA GLU A 163 82.56 52.28 -72.41
C GLU A 163 83.40 51.58 -73.46
N GLN A 164 83.32 50.24 -73.55
CA GLN A 164 84.01 49.48 -74.58
C GLN A 164 83.54 49.85 -75.99
N ILE A 165 82.24 50.09 -76.18
CA ILE A 165 81.68 50.56 -77.46
C ILE A 165 82.19 51.96 -77.81
N VAL A 166 82.32 52.87 -76.83
CA VAL A 166 82.87 54.22 -77.05
C VAL A 166 84.33 54.18 -77.48
N GLN A 167 85.12 53.22 -76.96
CA GLN A 167 86.56 53.05 -77.29
C GLN A 167 86.82 52.47 -78.68
N VAL A 168 85.81 51.93 -79.37
CA VAL A 168 85.96 51.42 -80.74
C VAL A 168 86.33 52.57 -81.69
N PRO A 169 87.32 52.42 -82.60
CA PRO A 169 87.72 53.48 -83.53
C PRO A 169 86.58 53.99 -84.44
N PRO A 170 86.59 55.27 -84.84
CA PRO A 170 85.66 55.79 -85.85
C PRO A 170 85.92 55.11 -87.20
N GLY A 171 84.88 54.50 -87.80
CA GLY A 171 84.97 53.79 -89.10
C GLY A 171 84.88 52.27 -89.03
N THR A 172 84.86 51.67 -87.84
CA THR A 172 84.54 50.25 -87.63
C THR A 172 83.12 49.95 -88.12
N SER A 173 82.93 48.88 -88.88
CA SER A 173 81.62 48.49 -89.40
C SER A 173 80.66 48.09 -88.27
N SER A 174 79.35 48.29 -88.49
CA SER A 174 78.29 47.86 -87.56
C SER A 174 78.40 46.39 -87.18
N ASP A 175 78.85 45.55 -88.12
CA ASP A 175 78.98 44.11 -87.93
C ASP A 175 80.12 43.76 -86.96
N GLN A 176 81.24 44.48 -87.01
CA GLN A 176 82.37 44.27 -86.09
C GLN A 176 82.03 44.68 -84.66
N VAL A 177 81.30 45.79 -84.48
CA VAL A 177 80.77 46.21 -83.18
C VAL A 177 79.73 45.20 -82.67
N GLY A 178 78.89 44.68 -83.56
CA GLY A 178 77.93 43.62 -83.24
C GLY A 178 78.59 42.33 -82.75
N VAL A 179 79.66 41.86 -83.40
CA VAL A 179 80.42 40.66 -82.98
C VAL A 179 81.07 40.88 -81.60
N MET A 180 81.65 42.06 -81.34
CA MET A 180 82.20 42.41 -80.04
C MET A 180 81.13 42.41 -78.96
N ALA A 181 79.98 43.04 -79.24
CA ALA A 181 78.82 43.08 -78.35
C ALA A 181 78.26 41.67 -78.07
N MET A 182 78.20 40.77 -79.06
CA MET A 182 77.81 39.36 -78.85
C MET A 182 78.80 38.59 -77.98
N LYS A 183 80.11 38.81 -78.15
CA LYS A 183 81.16 38.18 -77.33
C LYS A 183 81.03 38.62 -75.87
N ILE A 184 80.89 39.92 -75.63
CA ILE A 184 80.74 40.47 -74.28
C ILE A 184 79.42 40.04 -73.65
N ARG A 185 78.32 40.00 -74.43
CA ARG A 185 77.04 39.43 -74.00
C ARG A 185 77.21 38.00 -73.47
N SER A 186 77.90 37.15 -74.22
CA SER A 186 78.14 35.75 -73.83
C SER A 186 79.02 35.64 -72.58
N GLN A 187 79.97 36.55 -72.38
CA GLN A 187 80.86 36.58 -71.22
C GLN A 187 80.10 36.90 -69.92
N PHE A 188 79.18 37.86 -69.96
CA PHE A 188 78.38 38.27 -68.81
C PHE A 188 77.04 37.53 -68.68
N GLY A 189 76.74 36.57 -69.56
CA GLY A 189 75.48 35.82 -69.50
C GLY A 189 74.23 36.69 -69.66
N ILE A 190 74.33 37.79 -70.42
CA ILE A 190 73.19 38.65 -70.78
C ILE A 190 72.39 37.93 -71.88
N GLN A 191 71.06 37.90 -71.80
CA GLN A 191 70.25 37.20 -72.81
C GLN A 191 69.99 38.09 -74.03
N GLU A 192 69.57 39.34 -73.82
CA GLU A 192 69.35 40.29 -74.90
C GLU A 192 70.23 41.54 -74.71
N LEU A 193 70.96 41.91 -75.76
CA LEU A 193 71.71 43.14 -75.86
C LEU A 193 71.28 43.86 -77.15
N SER A 194 70.70 45.05 -77.02
CA SER A 194 70.13 45.81 -78.13
C SER A 194 70.61 47.27 -78.08
N LEU A 195 71.13 47.79 -79.18
CA LEU A 195 71.61 49.17 -79.32
C LEU A 195 70.61 49.99 -80.13
N PHE A 196 70.26 51.17 -79.65
CA PHE A 196 69.29 52.05 -80.29
C PHE A 196 69.84 53.48 -80.42
N ASN A 197 69.33 54.21 -81.41
CA ASN A 197 69.52 55.67 -81.50
C ASN A 197 68.48 56.43 -80.66
N MET A 198 68.67 57.74 -80.49
CA MET A 198 67.70 58.59 -79.76
C MET A 198 66.31 58.65 -80.43
N GLN A 199 66.19 58.35 -81.73
CA GLN A 199 64.91 58.22 -82.43
C GLN A 199 64.20 56.88 -82.17
N ARG A 200 64.76 56.02 -81.30
CA ARG A 200 64.26 54.67 -80.93
C ARG A 200 64.33 53.64 -82.06
N ASN A 201 65.10 53.92 -83.11
CA ASN A 201 65.39 52.95 -84.15
C ASN A 201 66.51 52.02 -83.63
N MET A 202 66.29 50.72 -83.79
CA MET A 202 67.27 49.71 -83.44
C MET A 202 68.41 49.72 -84.45
N ILE A 203 69.64 49.82 -83.94
CA ILE A 203 70.88 49.75 -84.72
C ILE A 203 71.40 48.31 -84.74
N PHE A 204 71.33 47.64 -83.59
CA PHE A 204 71.84 46.29 -83.42
C PHE A 204 71.01 45.56 -82.36
N THR A 205 70.83 44.27 -82.52
CA THR A 205 70.34 43.38 -81.46
C THR A 205 71.07 42.04 -81.53
N SER A 206 71.30 41.46 -80.37
CA SER A 206 71.89 40.15 -80.23
C SER A 206 70.87 39.00 -80.34
N GLU A 207 69.57 39.32 -80.35
CA GLU A 207 68.48 38.34 -80.45
C GLU A 207 68.11 38.09 -81.93
N PRO A 208 68.33 36.89 -82.47
CA PRO A 208 68.12 36.61 -83.90
C PRO A 208 66.65 36.51 -84.32
N ARG A 209 65.71 36.36 -83.36
CA ARG A 209 64.28 36.25 -83.66
C ARG A 209 63.60 37.62 -83.64
N ALA A 210 63.30 38.15 -84.83
CA ALA A 210 62.67 39.47 -85.05
C ALA A 210 61.29 39.70 -84.35
N LYS A 211 60.67 38.67 -83.75
CA LYS A 211 59.41 38.77 -82.98
C LYS A 211 59.58 38.67 -81.45
N LYS A 212 60.80 38.47 -80.92
CA LYS A 212 61.05 38.25 -79.48
C LYS A 212 61.94 39.31 -78.81
N TYR A 213 62.46 40.30 -79.52
CA TYR A 213 63.21 41.40 -78.90
C TYR A 213 62.28 42.43 -78.24
N LEU A 214 62.76 43.10 -77.19
CA LEU A 214 61.99 44.12 -76.48
C LEU A 214 62.03 45.47 -77.22
N PRO A 215 60.87 46.12 -77.47
CA PRO A 215 60.84 47.43 -78.13
C PRO A 215 61.55 48.49 -77.27
N ALA A 216 62.02 49.53 -77.94
CA ALA A 216 62.67 50.66 -77.28
C ALA A 216 61.80 51.23 -76.14
N PRO A 217 62.42 51.66 -75.02
CA PRO A 217 61.72 52.24 -73.89
C PRO A 217 61.07 53.58 -74.25
N SER A 218 60.17 54.08 -73.38
CA SER A 218 59.54 55.39 -73.59
C SER A 218 60.58 56.52 -73.56
N ALA A 219 60.26 57.65 -74.20
CA ALA A 219 61.17 58.80 -74.26
C ALA A 219 61.56 59.31 -72.86
N ASP A 220 60.63 59.22 -71.89
CA ASP A 220 60.87 59.64 -70.51
C ASP A 220 61.90 58.75 -69.81
N VAL A 221 61.80 57.42 -69.97
CA VAL A 221 62.75 56.46 -69.41
C VAL A 221 64.13 56.65 -70.02
N ILE A 222 64.21 56.95 -71.33
CA ILE A 222 65.49 57.25 -71.99
C ILE A 222 66.07 58.54 -71.40
N ALA A 223 65.28 59.61 -71.30
CA ALA A 223 65.73 60.89 -70.76
C ALA A 223 66.24 60.73 -69.30
N GLU A 224 65.54 59.93 -68.50
CA GLU A 224 65.94 59.61 -67.13
C GLU A 224 67.25 58.81 -67.08
N ALA A 225 67.41 57.80 -67.95
CA ALA A 225 68.65 57.03 -68.06
C ALA A 225 69.85 57.93 -68.39
N PHE A 226 69.70 58.90 -69.31
CA PHE A 226 70.76 59.85 -69.64
C PHE A 226 71.07 60.82 -68.50
N LYS A 227 70.08 61.21 -67.68
CA LYS A 227 70.28 62.06 -66.51
C LYS A 227 71.00 61.32 -65.38
N ASN A 228 70.61 60.07 -65.12
CA ASN A 228 71.07 59.27 -63.99
C ASN A 228 72.25 58.35 -64.33
N LYS A 229 72.81 58.43 -65.55
CA LYS A 229 73.87 57.55 -66.07
C LYS A 229 73.48 56.06 -66.01
N GLY A 230 72.22 55.78 -66.33
CA GLY A 230 71.64 54.45 -66.26
C GLY A 230 70.26 54.43 -65.64
N SER A 231 69.43 53.48 -66.06
CA SER A 231 68.16 53.17 -65.39
C SER A 231 67.88 51.67 -65.48
N THR A 232 67.33 51.08 -64.42
CA THR A 232 67.01 49.65 -64.35
C THR A 232 65.56 49.41 -63.97
N PHE A 233 65.00 48.33 -64.48
CA PHE A 233 63.61 47.94 -64.27
C PHE A 233 63.53 46.43 -64.05
N VAL A 234 62.58 46.00 -63.22
CA VAL A 234 62.26 44.60 -63.02
C VAL A 234 60.84 44.39 -63.51
N ASP A 235 60.67 43.54 -64.52
CA ASP A 235 59.35 43.16 -65.02
C ASP A 235 59.04 41.72 -64.61
N GLN A 236 57.80 41.48 -64.20
CA GLN A 236 57.24 40.13 -64.11
C GLN A 236 56.72 39.73 -65.51
N ILE A 237 57.11 38.54 -65.97
CA ILE A 237 56.65 38.00 -67.25
C ILE A 237 56.20 36.55 -67.10
N GLU A 238 55.34 36.12 -68.01
CA GLU A 238 54.89 34.73 -68.12
C GLU A 238 55.54 34.08 -69.34
N LEU A 239 56.27 32.98 -69.13
CA LEU A 239 56.92 32.22 -70.20
C LEU A 239 55.90 31.33 -70.94
N GLU A 240 56.23 30.96 -72.18
CA GLU A 240 55.48 29.95 -72.95
C GLU A 240 55.47 28.62 -72.17
N GLY A 241 54.37 28.33 -71.48
CA GLY A 241 54.26 27.25 -70.50
C GLY A 241 53.62 27.64 -69.15
N GLY A 242 53.19 28.90 -68.98
CA GLY A 242 52.47 29.38 -67.78
C GLY A 242 53.38 29.66 -66.57
N GLN A 243 54.69 29.59 -66.77
CA GLN A 243 55.66 29.76 -65.70
C GLN A 243 56.07 31.23 -65.58
N ARG A 244 55.81 31.84 -64.42
CA ARG A 244 56.19 33.25 -64.16
C ARG A 244 57.70 33.35 -63.89
N THR A 245 58.34 34.35 -64.50
CA THR A 245 59.74 34.72 -64.20
C THR A 245 59.92 36.23 -64.09
N TYR A 246 60.98 36.65 -63.40
CA TYR A 246 61.43 38.03 -63.38
C TYR A 246 62.46 38.25 -64.49
N ARG A 247 62.40 39.40 -65.14
CA ARG A 247 63.47 39.89 -65.99
C ARG A 247 63.92 41.25 -65.51
N VAL A 248 65.22 41.47 -65.57
CA VAL A 248 65.86 42.74 -65.27
C VAL A 248 66.24 43.39 -66.58
N ARG A 249 65.80 44.64 -66.79
CA ARG A 249 66.13 45.45 -67.95
C ARG A 249 66.98 46.62 -67.50
N ALA A 250 68.13 46.82 -68.13
CA ALA A 250 68.96 48.01 -67.94
C ALA A 250 69.05 48.83 -69.22
N ILE A 251 69.00 50.14 -69.06
CA ILE A 251 69.13 51.10 -70.15
C ILE A 251 70.32 51.98 -69.79
N VAL A 252 71.34 51.93 -70.64
CA VAL A 252 72.62 52.59 -70.42
C VAL A 252 72.87 53.59 -71.54
N PRO A 253 73.07 54.89 -71.22
CA PRO A 253 73.37 55.89 -72.23
C PRO A 253 74.79 55.72 -72.77
N ILE A 254 74.96 55.91 -74.06
CA ILE A 254 76.24 55.95 -74.77
C ILE A 254 76.36 57.30 -75.43
N VAL A 255 77.40 58.06 -75.08
CA VAL A 255 77.70 59.35 -75.70
C VAL A 255 79.06 59.25 -76.38
N ARG A 256 79.08 59.33 -77.71
CA ARG A 256 80.31 59.27 -78.50
C ARG A 256 80.57 60.63 -79.13
N LYS A 257 81.77 61.18 -78.93
CA LYS A 257 82.17 62.43 -79.58
C LYS A 257 82.53 62.16 -81.04
N LYS A 258 81.80 62.79 -81.96
CA LYS A 258 82.11 62.78 -83.39
C LYS A 258 82.77 64.10 -83.75
N SER A 259 84.07 64.06 -84.09
CA SER A 259 84.77 65.22 -84.62
C SER A 259 84.31 65.45 -86.06
N ILE A 260 83.56 66.53 -86.29
CA ILE A 260 83.22 66.98 -87.63
C ILE A 260 84.32 67.94 -88.08
N GLN A 261 85.22 67.50 -88.96
CA GLN A 261 86.12 68.42 -89.65
C GLN A 261 85.32 69.21 -90.69
N SER A 262 84.83 70.39 -90.29
CA SER A 262 84.39 71.42 -91.24
C SER A 262 85.59 72.31 -91.59
N LYS A 263 85.79 72.59 -92.89
CA LYS A 263 86.93 73.39 -93.40
C LYS A 263 86.94 74.86 -92.94
N LEU A 264 85.99 75.32 -92.12
CA LEU A 264 85.85 76.76 -91.82
C LEU A 264 85.50 77.14 -90.37
N ASP A 265 85.50 76.21 -89.41
CA ASP A 265 85.35 76.59 -88.00
C ASP A 265 85.99 75.54 -87.08
N SER A 266 86.61 76.00 -85.99
CA SER A 266 87.26 75.17 -84.97
C SER A 266 86.35 74.01 -84.56
N GLY A 267 86.87 72.78 -84.66
CA GLY A 267 86.10 71.53 -84.55
C GLY A 267 85.14 71.52 -83.35
N ARG A 268 83.83 71.61 -83.64
CA ARG A 268 82.80 71.28 -82.66
C ARG A 268 82.65 69.76 -82.65
N ASP A 269 82.98 69.15 -81.53
CA ASP A 269 82.56 67.78 -81.26
C ASP A 269 81.04 67.77 -81.12
N VAL A 270 80.37 67.00 -81.99
CA VAL A 270 78.94 66.72 -81.82
C VAL A 270 78.83 65.40 -81.05
N ASP A 271 78.08 65.44 -79.95
CA ASP A 271 77.76 64.25 -79.17
C ASP A 271 76.75 63.40 -79.94
N ASP A 272 77.20 62.26 -80.44
CA ASP A 272 76.36 61.22 -81.01
C ASP A 272 75.83 60.36 -79.85
N LYS A 273 74.51 60.41 -79.63
CA LYS A 273 73.85 59.79 -78.47
C LYS A 273 73.15 58.51 -78.88
N PHE A 274 73.46 57.43 -78.19
CA PHE A 274 72.84 56.13 -78.32
C PHE A 274 72.45 55.62 -76.94
N PHE A 275 71.63 54.58 -76.88
CA PHE A 275 71.41 53.87 -75.64
C PHE A 275 71.47 52.37 -75.88
N LEU A 276 72.05 51.69 -74.90
CA LEU A 276 72.16 50.25 -74.83
C LEU A 276 71.08 49.71 -73.92
N GLN A 277 70.35 48.73 -74.42
CA GLN A 277 69.36 47.97 -73.69
C GLN A 277 69.92 46.59 -73.40
N LEU A 278 69.95 46.23 -72.12
CA LEU A 278 70.31 44.91 -71.64
C LEU A 278 69.09 44.27 -71.01
N VAL A 279 68.89 42.98 -71.27
CA VAL A 279 67.83 42.19 -70.64
C VAL A 279 68.44 40.92 -70.09
N ARG A 280 68.25 40.71 -68.79
CA ARG A 280 68.64 39.50 -68.08
C ARG A 280 67.42 38.80 -67.49
N PHE A 281 67.26 37.50 -67.74
CA PHE A 281 66.26 36.70 -67.04
C PHE A 281 66.80 36.20 -65.71
N ILE A 282 65.99 36.32 -64.66
CA ILE A 282 66.33 35.73 -63.37
C ILE A 282 66.14 34.21 -63.47
N PRO A 283 67.10 33.40 -62.98
CA PRO A 283 67.01 31.95 -63.03
C PRO A 283 65.70 31.42 -62.43
N SER A 284 65.06 30.48 -63.13
CA SER A 284 63.77 29.93 -62.72
C SER A 284 63.72 29.41 -61.27
N PRO A 285 64.76 28.74 -60.71
CA PRO A 285 64.72 28.28 -59.31
C PRO A 285 64.58 29.44 -58.32
N LEU A 286 65.26 30.55 -58.58
CA LEU A 286 65.23 31.73 -57.73
C LEU A 286 63.87 32.43 -57.83
N THR A 287 63.35 32.60 -59.03
CA THR A 287 62.02 33.21 -59.22
C THR A 287 60.90 32.37 -58.59
N LYS A 288 60.95 31.04 -58.70
CA LYS A 288 60.00 30.14 -58.02
C LYS A 288 60.01 30.38 -56.50
N ASN A 289 61.18 30.50 -55.90
CA ASN A 289 61.32 30.75 -54.47
C ASN A 289 60.79 32.14 -54.08
N ILE A 290 61.08 33.18 -54.85
CA ILE A 290 60.58 34.55 -54.58
C ILE A 290 59.05 34.56 -54.60
N PHE A 291 58.42 33.98 -55.62
CA PHE A 291 56.95 33.91 -55.69
C PHE A 291 56.34 33.01 -54.61
N ALA A 292 57.00 31.90 -54.26
CA ALA A 292 56.54 31.03 -53.18
C ALA A 292 56.55 31.75 -51.82
N VAL A 293 57.60 32.52 -51.53
CA VAL A 293 57.69 33.32 -50.29
C VAL A 293 56.69 34.48 -50.30
N GLU A 294 56.52 35.17 -51.43
CA GLU A 294 55.54 36.25 -51.59
C GLU A 294 54.10 35.74 -51.39
N SER A 295 53.75 34.61 -52.01
CA SER A 295 52.44 33.96 -51.81
C SER A 295 52.27 33.49 -50.37
N ALA A 296 53.28 32.84 -49.79
CA ALA A 296 53.22 32.35 -48.41
C ALA A 296 53.08 33.51 -47.40
N TYR A 297 53.76 34.64 -47.65
CA TYR A 297 53.63 35.85 -46.82
C TYR A 297 52.24 36.48 -46.95
N SER A 298 51.69 36.56 -48.17
CA SER A 298 50.32 37.06 -48.39
C SER A 298 49.28 36.18 -47.70
N ASP A 299 49.35 34.86 -47.89
CA ASP A 299 48.45 33.90 -47.25
C ASP A 299 48.56 33.94 -45.72
N TYR A 300 49.78 34.13 -45.20
CA TYR A 300 50.02 34.29 -43.77
C TYR A 300 49.38 35.58 -43.23
N GLN A 301 49.55 36.71 -43.92
CA GLN A 301 48.96 38.00 -43.52
C GLN A 301 47.42 37.93 -43.49
N GLU A 302 46.80 37.36 -44.53
CA GLU A 302 45.34 37.17 -44.57
C GLU A 302 44.83 36.36 -43.37
N LYS A 303 45.49 35.24 -43.04
CA LYS A 303 45.13 34.41 -41.89
C LYS A 303 45.46 35.06 -40.54
N SER A 304 46.54 35.84 -40.46
CA SER A 304 46.97 36.54 -39.25
C SER A 304 45.97 37.62 -38.84
N LEU A 305 45.36 38.32 -39.81
CA LEU A 305 44.28 39.27 -39.56
C LEU A 305 43.07 38.63 -38.86
N GLY A 306 42.79 37.35 -39.16
CA GLY A 306 41.74 36.54 -38.54
C GLY A 306 42.09 35.90 -37.19
N ARG A 307 43.34 35.98 -36.71
CA ARG A 307 43.83 35.22 -35.53
C ARG A 307 43.00 35.46 -34.26
N THR A 308 42.61 36.71 -34.02
CA THR A 308 41.83 37.09 -32.83
C THR A 308 40.39 36.60 -32.94
N GLY A 309 39.82 36.62 -34.16
CA GLY A 309 38.51 36.06 -34.45
C GLY A 309 38.47 34.55 -34.23
N LEU A 310 39.44 33.82 -34.79
CA LEU A 310 39.61 32.38 -34.60
C LEU A 310 39.77 32.01 -33.12
N ARG A 311 40.64 32.72 -32.39
CA ARG A 311 40.81 32.50 -30.94
C ARG A 311 39.50 32.71 -30.18
N LYS A 312 38.77 33.81 -30.44
CA LYS A 312 37.48 34.09 -29.80
C LYS A 312 36.43 33.04 -30.14
N MET A 313 36.40 32.54 -31.38
CA MET A 313 35.50 31.48 -31.78
C MET A 313 35.81 30.18 -31.05
N PHE A 314 37.06 29.68 -31.08
CA PHE A 314 37.39 28.43 -30.42
C PHE A 314 37.19 28.49 -28.91
N VAL A 315 37.60 29.58 -28.27
CA VAL A 315 37.31 29.79 -26.83
C VAL A 315 35.80 29.84 -26.60
N GLY A 316 35.05 30.55 -27.44
CA GLY A 316 33.59 30.59 -27.42
C GLY A 316 32.94 29.22 -27.52
N THR A 317 33.33 28.41 -28.51
CA THR A 317 32.84 27.04 -28.71
C THR A 317 33.18 26.15 -27.52
N LEU A 318 34.40 26.23 -26.97
CA LEU A 318 34.79 25.50 -25.76
C LEU A 318 33.96 25.92 -24.54
N THR A 319 33.72 27.23 -24.35
CA THR A 319 32.87 27.72 -23.23
C THR A 319 31.43 27.26 -23.37
N LEU A 320 30.87 27.32 -24.59
CA LEU A 320 29.51 26.87 -24.87
C LEU A 320 29.39 25.35 -24.65
N THR A 321 30.40 24.59 -25.07
CA THR A 321 30.46 23.13 -24.87
C THR A 321 30.51 22.79 -23.39
N LEU A 322 31.32 23.50 -22.60
CA LEU A 322 31.37 23.34 -21.15
C LEU A 322 30.01 23.65 -20.51
N PHE A 323 29.37 24.77 -20.86
CA PHE A 323 28.06 25.11 -20.31
C PHE A 323 26.97 24.13 -20.74
N PHE A 324 27.00 23.64 -21.97
CA PHE A 324 26.08 22.64 -22.45
C PHE A 324 26.27 21.30 -21.71
N ALA A 325 27.52 20.84 -21.56
CA ALA A 325 27.84 19.64 -20.78
C ALA A 325 27.41 19.78 -19.31
N LEU A 326 27.66 20.94 -18.70
CA LEU A 326 27.23 21.26 -17.34
C LEU A 326 25.70 21.25 -17.22
N PHE A 327 25.00 21.86 -18.17
CA PHE A 327 23.54 21.86 -18.24
C PHE A 327 22.97 20.43 -18.35
N VAL A 328 23.53 19.60 -19.24
CA VAL A 328 23.13 18.19 -19.40
C VAL A 328 23.39 17.42 -18.11
N ALA A 329 24.58 17.56 -17.50
CA ALA A 329 24.95 16.87 -16.27
C ALA A 329 24.01 17.22 -15.10
N VAL A 330 23.75 18.51 -14.87
CA VAL A 330 22.86 18.97 -13.79
C VAL A 330 21.41 18.57 -14.06
N THR A 331 20.96 18.63 -15.31
CA THR A 331 19.60 18.20 -15.69
C THR A 331 19.42 16.70 -15.47
N LEU A 332 20.38 15.88 -15.91
CA LEU A 332 20.37 14.44 -15.72
C LEU A 332 20.42 14.07 -14.23
N ALA A 333 21.28 14.75 -13.46
CA ALA A 333 21.36 14.59 -12.01
C ALA A 333 20.01 14.83 -11.31
N LEU A 334 19.25 15.83 -11.75
CA LEU A 334 17.92 16.13 -11.21
C LEU A 334 16.84 15.14 -11.64
N ILE A 335 16.92 14.61 -12.87
CA ILE A 335 15.98 13.59 -13.37
C ILE A 335 16.22 12.28 -12.62
N LEU A 336 17.45 11.77 -12.62
CA LEU A 336 17.83 10.54 -11.92
C LEU A 336 17.59 10.66 -10.42
N GLY A 337 17.92 11.80 -9.82
CA GLY A 337 17.65 12.07 -8.40
C GLY A 337 16.15 12.03 -8.06
N ARG A 338 15.26 12.44 -8.98
CA ARG A 338 13.81 12.31 -8.78
C ARG A 338 13.32 10.88 -9.00
N GLN A 339 13.85 10.19 -10.00
CA GLN A 339 13.47 8.82 -10.34
C GLN A 339 13.80 7.86 -9.19
N LEU A 340 14.99 7.97 -8.60
CA LEU A 340 15.41 7.11 -7.48
C LEU A 340 14.73 7.50 -6.15
N ALA A 341 14.57 8.79 -5.87
CA ALA A 341 14.09 9.21 -4.56
C ALA A 341 12.59 9.07 -4.36
N ARG A 342 11.77 9.16 -5.43
CA ARG A 342 10.31 9.11 -5.30
C ARG A 342 9.81 7.75 -4.79
N PRO A 343 10.25 6.59 -5.34
CA PRO A 343 9.88 5.28 -4.79
C PRO A 343 10.36 5.09 -3.36
N LEU A 344 11.59 5.51 -3.02
CA LEU A 344 12.12 5.40 -1.66
C LEU A 344 11.31 6.23 -0.64
N LEU A 345 10.90 7.44 -1.01
CA LEU A 345 10.02 8.28 -0.17
C LEU A 345 8.64 7.67 0.01
N MET A 346 8.11 7.02 -1.02
CA MET A 346 6.83 6.32 -0.94
C MET A 346 6.93 5.13 0.01
N LEU A 347 7.97 4.30 -0.10
CA LEU A 347 8.20 3.18 0.80
C LEU A 347 8.39 3.65 2.24
N LEU A 348 9.15 4.72 2.46
CA LEU A 348 9.36 5.29 3.79
C LEU A 348 8.06 5.82 4.42
N ARG A 349 7.21 6.49 3.63
CA ARG A 349 5.87 6.90 4.11
C ARG A 349 4.95 5.70 4.29
N GLY A 350 5.07 4.70 3.43
CA GLY A 350 4.35 3.43 3.52
C GLY A 350 4.67 2.70 4.81
N THR A 351 5.95 2.52 5.14
CA THR A 351 6.39 1.86 6.37
C THR A 351 5.97 2.64 7.61
N GLN A 352 6.01 3.99 7.58
CA GLN A 352 5.47 4.81 8.67
C GLN A 352 3.96 4.66 8.83
N ALA A 353 3.19 4.60 7.73
CA ALA A 353 1.75 4.37 7.76
C ALA A 353 1.42 2.98 8.35
N VAL A 354 2.17 1.95 7.96
CA VAL A 354 2.06 0.59 8.51
C VAL A 354 2.33 0.57 10.01
N ALA A 355 3.37 1.29 10.47
CA ALA A 355 3.65 1.42 11.90
C ALA A 355 2.54 2.13 12.68
N GLN A 356 1.76 2.99 12.02
CA GLN A 356 0.57 3.64 12.60
C GLN A 356 -0.71 2.79 12.46
N GLY A 357 -0.62 1.59 11.89
CA GLY A 357 -1.74 0.66 11.74
C GLY A 357 -2.55 0.82 10.44
N ASP A 358 -2.15 1.71 9.54
CA ASP A 358 -2.74 1.84 8.20
C ASP A 358 -2.10 0.85 7.23
N LEU A 359 -2.80 -0.25 6.97
CA LEU A 359 -2.39 -1.32 6.06
C LEU A 359 -2.97 -1.14 4.64
N SER A 360 -3.51 0.04 4.32
CA SER A 360 -4.11 0.29 3.01
C SER A 360 -3.08 0.15 1.87
N PRO A 361 -3.45 -0.46 0.74
CA PRO A 361 -2.55 -0.66 -0.38
C PRO A 361 -2.02 0.68 -0.89
N LYS A 362 -0.70 0.77 -1.07
CA LYS A 362 -0.05 1.99 -1.58
C LYS A 362 0.09 1.91 -3.11
N PRO A 363 0.02 3.04 -3.84
CA PRO A 363 -0.01 3.02 -5.30
C PRO A 363 1.27 2.42 -5.89
N GLU A 364 1.17 1.33 -6.64
CA GLU A 364 2.34 0.70 -7.28
C GLU A 364 2.97 1.67 -8.29
N LEU A 365 4.28 1.91 -8.13
CA LEU A 365 5.07 2.63 -9.10
C LEU A 365 5.65 1.59 -10.04
N ASP A 366 5.09 1.51 -11.26
CA ASP A 366 5.56 0.58 -12.28
C ASP A 366 6.84 1.13 -12.92
N THR A 367 7.97 1.00 -12.23
CA THR A 367 9.27 1.44 -12.72
C THR A 367 10.02 0.37 -13.53
N GLY A 368 9.48 -0.83 -13.72
CA GLY A 368 10.11 -1.89 -14.52
C GLY A 368 11.49 -2.35 -14.04
N ASP A 369 11.92 -1.90 -12.86
CA ASP A 369 13.25 -2.04 -12.28
C ASP A 369 13.17 -2.68 -10.88
N GLU A 370 14.32 -2.81 -10.20
CA GLU A 370 14.43 -3.36 -8.85
C GLU A 370 13.63 -2.54 -7.82
N LEU A 371 13.46 -1.23 -8.05
CA LEU A 371 12.61 -0.38 -7.22
C LEU A 371 11.13 -0.75 -7.38
N GLY A 372 10.70 -1.06 -8.59
CA GLY A 372 9.37 -1.59 -8.87
C GLY A 372 9.13 -2.91 -8.12
N MET A 373 10.10 -3.84 -8.17
CA MET A 373 10.05 -5.09 -7.42
C MET A 373 9.90 -4.86 -5.91
N LEU A 374 10.67 -3.92 -5.34
CA LEU A 374 10.62 -3.59 -3.92
C LEU A 374 9.25 -3.02 -3.49
N THR A 375 8.64 -2.16 -4.32
CA THR A 375 7.28 -1.65 -4.03
C THR A 375 6.23 -2.75 -4.07
N ARG A 376 6.36 -3.72 -4.99
CA ARG A 376 5.48 -4.89 -5.07
C ARG A 376 5.66 -5.81 -3.86
N GLN A 377 6.89 -6.09 -3.45
CA GLN A 377 7.17 -6.88 -2.24
C GLN A 377 6.65 -6.20 -0.96
N PHE A 378 6.79 -4.88 -0.86
CA PHE A 378 6.22 -4.12 0.25
C PHE A 378 4.69 -4.28 0.31
N ASN A 379 4.01 -4.14 -0.82
CA ASN A 379 2.56 -4.31 -0.91
C ASN A 379 2.12 -5.74 -0.54
N VAL A 380 2.86 -6.77 -0.99
CA VAL A 380 2.62 -8.18 -0.60
C VAL A 380 2.71 -8.34 0.92
N MET A 381 3.77 -7.84 1.55
CA MET A 381 3.94 -7.89 3.00
C MET A 381 2.80 -7.17 3.74
N THR A 382 2.39 -5.97 3.31
CA THR A 382 1.27 -5.26 3.95
C THR A 382 -0.06 -5.96 3.78
N ARG A 383 -0.31 -6.60 2.63
CA ARG A 383 -1.52 -7.43 2.44
C ARG A 383 -1.50 -8.63 3.37
N GLN A 384 -0.37 -9.33 3.47
CA GLN A 384 -0.23 -10.48 4.38
C GLN A 384 -0.45 -10.08 5.85
N LEU A 385 0.03 -8.91 6.27
CA LEU A 385 -0.24 -8.37 7.61
C LEU A 385 -1.72 -8.04 7.83
N ALA A 386 -2.40 -7.47 6.82
CA ALA A 386 -3.82 -7.18 6.89
C ALA A 386 -4.65 -8.47 6.99
N ASP A 387 -4.31 -9.48 6.19
CA ASP A 387 -4.96 -10.79 6.19
C ASP A 387 -4.76 -11.48 7.55
N THR A 388 -3.51 -11.52 8.06
CA THR A 388 -3.20 -12.12 9.38
C THR A 388 -3.96 -11.43 10.51
N ARG A 389 -4.04 -10.10 10.50
CA ARG A 389 -4.80 -9.34 11.50
C ARG A 389 -6.29 -9.65 11.43
N THR A 390 -6.83 -9.76 10.22
CA THR A 390 -8.25 -10.09 9.99
C THR A 390 -8.56 -11.49 10.48
N SER A 391 -7.76 -12.50 10.11
CA SER A 391 -7.94 -13.87 10.60
C SER A 391 -7.80 -14.00 12.12
N LEU A 392 -6.90 -13.23 12.75
CA LEU A 392 -6.78 -13.21 14.20
C LEU A 392 -8.01 -12.59 14.87
N GLN A 393 -8.55 -11.52 14.29
CA GLN A 393 -9.78 -10.87 14.75
C GLN A 393 -11.01 -11.77 14.58
N GLU A 394 -11.12 -12.45 13.44
CA GLU A 394 -12.17 -13.45 13.15
C GLU A 394 -12.11 -14.62 14.13
N SER A 395 -10.92 -15.17 14.39
CA SER A 395 -10.71 -16.25 15.35
C SER A 395 -11.10 -15.82 16.78
N LYS A 396 -10.70 -14.61 17.19
CA LYS A 396 -11.10 -14.05 18.49
C LYS A 396 -12.63 -13.89 18.59
N SER A 397 -13.26 -13.30 17.58
CA SER A 397 -14.72 -13.11 17.55
C SER A 397 -15.47 -14.44 17.52
N PHE A 398 -14.95 -15.45 16.81
CA PHE A 398 -15.49 -16.80 16.80
C PHE A 398 -15.45 -17.42 18.21
N LEU A 399 -14.32 -17.34 18.91
CA LEU A 399 -14.20 -17.83 20.29
C LEU A 399 -15.15 -17.10 21.25
N GLU A 400 -15.26 -15.78 21.17
CA GLU A 400 -16.20 -15.00 21.99
C GLU A 400 -17.66 -15.40 21.72
N THR A 401 -18.01 -15.63 20.45
CA THR A 401 -19.36 -16.07 20.03
C THR A 401 -19.66 -17.49 20.49
N VAL A 402 -18.69 -18.42 20.38
CA VAL A 402 -18.83 -19.79 20.86
C VAL A 402 -19.02 -19.78 22.37
N LEU A 403 -18.16 -19.10 23.12
CA LEU A 403 -18.26 -19.02 24.58
C LEU A 403 -19.57 -18.36 25.04
N GLY A 404 -20.05 -17.32 24.35
CA GLY A 404 -21.32 -16.65 24.67
C GLY A 404 -22.58 -17.47 24.37
N ASN A 405 -22.51 -18.44 23.45
CA ASN A 405 -23.63 -19.33 23.11
C ASN A 405 -23.61 -20.67 23.84
N LEU A 406 -22.56 -20.99 24.59
CA LEU A 406 -22.55 -22.18 25.45
C LEU A 406 -23.64 -22.06 26.53
N THR A 407 -24.39 -23.14 26.75
CA THR A 407 -25.37 -23.26 27.83
C THR A 407 -24.70 -23.46 29.19
N ALA A 408 -23.52 -24.10 29.19
CA ALA A 408 -22.68 -24.24 30.37
C ALA A 408 -22.14 -22.88 30.81
N GLY A 409 -22.08 -22.66 32.13
CA GLY A 409 -21.36 -21.53 32.71
C GLY A 409 -19.86 -21.80 32.71
N VAL A 410 -19.08 -20.82 32.26
CA VAL A 410 -17.62 -20.84 32.23
C VAL A 410 -17.11 -19.60 32.94
N CYS A 411 -16.31 -19.81 33.99
CA CYS A 411 -15.68 -18.75 34.76
C CYS A 411 -14.18 -18.99 34.85
N ILE A 412 -13.40 -17.93 34.66
CA ILE A 412 -11.94 -17.91 34.82
C ILE A 412 -11.62 -17.14 36.09
N PHE A 413 -10.81 -17.72 36.96
CA PHE A 413 -10.38 -17.12 38.22
C PHE A 413 -8.87 -16.96 38.28
N ASP A 414 -8.40 -15.97 39.02
CA ASP A 414 -6.99 -15.86 39.37
C ASP A 414 -6.59 -16.81 40.52
N LYS A 415 -5.31 -16.85 40.86
CA LYS A 415 -4.80 -17.68 41.98
C LYS A 415 -5.44 -17.41 43.35
N ARG A 416 -6.01 -16.21 43.55
CA ARG A 416 -6.71 -15.79 44.77
C ARG A 416 -8.24 -16.01 44.68
N PHE A 417 -8.71 -16.67 43.63
CA PHE A 417 -10.14 -16.90 43.34
C PHE A 417 -10.94 -15.63 43.01
N ASN A 418 -10.29 -14.56 42.53
CA ASN A 418 -11.02 -13.43 41.97
C ASN A 418 -11.48 -13.76 40.55
N MET A 419 -12.70 -13.35 40.20
CA MET A 419 -13.23 -13.49 38.85
C MET A 419 -12.39 -12.69 37.85
N VAL A 420 -11.96 -13.31 36.75
CA VAL A 420 -11.20 -12.66 35.66
C VAL A 420 -12.06 -12.51 34.42
N SER A 421 -12.92 -13.49 34.15
CA SER A 421 -13.85 -13.48 33.02
C SER A 421 -14.91 -14.55 33.22
N SER A 422 -16.13 -14.28 32.77
CA SER A 422 -17.26 -15.20 32.74
C SER A 422 -17.91 -15.18 31.35
N ASN A 423 -18.60 -16.27 30.99
CA ASN A 423 -19.41 -16.30 29.77
C ASN A 423 -20.88 -15.99 30.05
N ALA A 424 -21.64 -15.67 29.01
CA ALA A 424 -23.08 -15.40 29.13
C ALA A 424 -23.89 -16.61 29.65
N GLY A 425 -23.36 -17.84 29.52
CA GLY A 425 -23.97 -19.03 30.14
C GLY A 425 -23.96 -18.97 31.66
N ALA A 426 -22.88 -18.46 32.25
CA ALA A 426 -22.75 -18.28 33.70
C ALA A 426 -23.78 -17.26 34.23
N ASP A 427 -23.98 -16.15 33.51
CA ASP A 427 -24.97 -15.13 33.88
C ASP A 427 -26.40 -15.69 33.89
N ARG A 428 -26.73 -16.54 32.92
CA ARG A 428 -28.05 -17.18 32.82
C ARG A 428 -28.32 -18.14 33.97
N ILE A 429 -27.33 -18.98 34.33
CA ILE A 429 -27.48 -19.97 35.41
C ILE A 429 -27.65 -19.29 36.77
N PHE A 430 -26.93 -18.20 37.01
CA PHE A 430 -27.01 -17.47 38.29
C PHE A 430 -28.05 -16.35 38.31
N GLY A 431 -28.69 -16.04 37.18
CA GLY A 431 -29.69 -14.98 37.07
C GLY A 431 -29.16 -13.56 37.35
N GLN A 432 -27.84 -13.37 37.34
CA GLN A 432 -27.17 -12.09 37.60
C GLN A 432 -25.99 -11.91 36.66
N ASP A 433 -25.69 -10.66 36.30
CA ASP A 433 -24.57 -10.29 35.44
C ASP A 433 -23.25 -10.38 36.22
N LEU A 434 -22.48 -11.42 35.97
CA LEU A 434 -21.21 -11.69 36.65
C LEU A 434 -20.07 -10.78 36.18
N THR A 435 -20.23 -10.08 35.05
CA THR A 435 -19.20 -9.13 34.56
C THR A 435 -19.02 -7.94 35.52
N GLN A 436 -20.02 -7.66 36.35
CA GLN A 436 -19.94 -6.62 37.39
C GLN A 436 -19.03 -7.00 38.57
N ILE A 437 -18.65 -8.28 38.66
CA ILE A 437 -17.82 -8.86 39.73
C ILE A 437 -16.37 -9.09 39.21
N ASP A 438 -16.05 -8.61 38.00
CA ASP A 438 -14.70 -8.71 37.44
C ASP A 438 -13.63 -8.10 38.37
N GLY A 439 -12.62 -8.91 38.69
CA GLY A 439 -11.52 -8.58 39.59
C GLY A 439 -11.83 -8.75 41.09
N ARG A 440 -13.04 -9.17 41.47
CA ARG A 440 -13.47 -9.35 42.87
C ARG A 440 -13.73 -10.83 43.22
N PRO A 441 -13.72 -11.20 44.51
CA PRO A 441 -14.11 -12.54 44.93
C PRO A 441 -15.62 -12.73 44.79
N LEU A 442 -16.03 -13.97 44.51
CA LEU A 442 -17.45 -14.35 44.37
C LEU A 442 -18.27 -14.12 45.66
N SER A 443 -17.62 -14.08 46.82
CA SER A 443 -18.22 -13.85 48.14
C SER A 443 -18.83 -12.46 48.31
N ASP A 444 -18.55 -11.52 47.41
CA ASP A 444 -19.20 -10.21 47.41
C ASP A 444 -20.71 -10.31 47.12
N SER A 445 -21.18 -11.40 46.48
CA SER A 445 -22.60 -11.69 46.29
C SER A 445 -23.08 -12.79 47.26
N PRO A 446 -24.10 -12.54 48.11
CA PRO A 446 -24.59 -13.50 49.09
C PRO A 446 -25.03 -14.85 48.49
N SER A 447 -25.53 -14.84 47.25
CA SER A 447 -26.00 -16.04 46.54
C SER A 447 -24.87 -16.92 46.01
N LEU A 448 -23.63 -16.42 45.96
CA LEU A 448 -22.48 -17.12 45.36
C LEU A 448 -21.46 -17.63 46.40
N VAL A 449 -21.68 -17.37 47.69
CA VAL A 449 -20.77 -17.79 48.77
C VAL A 449 -20.63 -19.32 48.82
N GLU A 450 -21.76 -20.05 48.75
CA GLU A 450 -21.76 -21.52 48.73
C GLU A 450 -21.00 -22.07 47.51
N PHE A 451 -21.15 -21.42 46.36
CA PHE A 451 -20.47 -21.80 45.13
C PHE A 451 -18.95 -21.55 45.19
N GLU A 452 -18.52 -20.40 45.72
CA GLU A 452 -17.11 -20.09 45.90
C GLU A 452 -16.41 -21.07 46.85
N GLN A 453 -17.06 -21.40 47.97
CA GLN A 453 -16.52 -22.36 48.93
C GLN A 453 -16.34 -23.73 48.28
N ALA A 454 -17.33 -24.19 47.50
CA ALA A 454 -17.26 -25.47 46.82
C ALA A 454 -16.15 -25.52 45.75
N ILE A 455 -15.90 -24.41 45.04
CA ILE A 455 -14.75 -24.28 44.12
C ILE A 455 -13.42 -24.36 44.87
N LYS A 456 -13.27 -23.62 45.97
CA LYS A 456 -12.05 -23.62 46.80
C LYS A 456 -11.73 -25.02 47.31
N GLU A 457 -12.74 -25.73 47.80
CA GLU A 457 -12.63 -27.12 48.22
C GLU A 457 -12.22 -28.04 47.07
N GLY A 458 -12.87 -27.93 45.90
CA GLY A 458 -12.56 -28.76 44.73
C GLY A 458 -11.09 -28.63 44.27
N PHE A 459 -10.58 -27.39 44.19
CA PHE A 459 -9.18 -27.16 43.87
C PHE A 459 -8.21 -27.60 44.99
N ALA A 460 -8.61 -27.50 46.26
CA ALA A 460 -7.81 -28.02 47.36
C ALA A 460 -7.69 -29.55 47.30
N THR A 461 -8.78 -30.26 47.03
CA THR A 461 -8.80 -31.72 46.84
C THR A 461 -7.97 -32.15 45.63
N MET A 462 -8.06 -31.42 44.51
CA MET A 462 -7.24 -31.67 43.31
C MET A 462 -5.75 -31.58 43.61
N LYS A 463 -5.30 -30.54 44.32
CA LYS A 463 -3.89 -30.36 44.70
C LYS A 463 -3.38 -31.47 45.61
N LEU A 464 -4.22 -31.95 46.52
CA LEU A 464 -3.88 -33.07 47.41
C LEU A 464 -3.78 -34.40 46.65
N ALA A 465 -4.63 -34.62 45.64
CA ALA A 465 -4.60 -35.84 44.81
C ALA A 465 -3.39 -35.88 43.88
N VAL A 466 -2.98 -34.74 43.32
CA VAL A 466 -1.81 -34.64 42.41
C VAL A 466 -0.50 -34.60 43.20
N GLY A 467 -0.49 -34.05 44.42
CA GLY A 467 0.69 -33.95 45.27
C GLY A 467 1.15 -35.26 45.95
N ALA A 468 0.42 -36.36 45.78
CA ALA A 468 0.74 -37.67 46.37
C ALA A 468 1.70 -38.51 45.51
N GLU A 469 1.87 -38.20 44.22
CA GLU A 469 2.88 -38.84 43.35
C GLU A 469 4.14 -37.98 43.29
N GLY A 470 5.06 -38.23 44.23
CA GLY A 470 6.39 -37.63 44.25
C GLY A 470 7.22 -38.09 43.04
N GLY A 471 7.20 -37.31 41.97
CA GLY A 471 8.07 -37.47 40.81
C GLY A 471 8.09 -36.20 39.98
N GLN A 472 9.27 -35.72 39.60
CA GLN A 472 9.48 -34.50 38.81
C GLN A 472 8.54 -34.44 37.59
N PRO A 473 7.92 -33.28 37.28
CA PRO A 473 7.17 -33.11 36.05
C PRO A 473 8.17 -32.97 34.90
N ASP A 474 8.50 -34.10 34.26
CA ASP A 474 9.04 -34.06 32.91
C ASP A 474 7.92 -33.52 32.01
N ALA A 475 8.21 -32.43 31.31
CA ALA A 475 7.30 -31.70 30.44
C ALA A 475 6.96 -32.51 29.18
N GLY A 476 6.20 -33.59 29.35
CA GLY A 476 5.53 -34.32 28.29
C GLY A 476 4.21 -33.63 27.94
N ILE A 477 4.16 -33.02 26.75
CA ILE A 477 3.10 -32.13 26.21
C ILE A 477 1.69 -32.79 26.10
N ASN A 478 1.47 -34.02 26.57
CA ASN A 478 0.24 -34.78 26.29
C ASN A 478 -0.49 -35.41 27.49
N GLN A 479 -0.15 -35.07 28.75
CA GLN A 479 -1.02 -35.47 29.86
C GLN A 479 -2.11 -34.42 30.09
N PRO A 480 -3.41 -34.79 30.06
CA PRO A 480 -4.48 -33.85 30.31
C PRO A 480 -4.32 -33.28 31.72
N ALA A 481 -4.40 -31.96 31.84
CA ALA A 481 -4.34 -31.28 33.12
C ALA A 481 -5.33 -31.93 34.09
N PRO A 482 -4.96 -32.13 35.37
CA PRO A 482 -5.87 -32.76 36.31
C PRO A 482 -7.17 -31.96 36.39
N VAL A 483 -8.31 -32.65 36.40
CA VAL A 483 -9.64 -32.06 36.46
C VAL A 483 -10.35 -32.63 37.68
N TRP A 484 -10.91 -31.77 38.52
CA TRP A 484 -11.83 -32.20 39.57
C TRP A 484 -13.27 -31.99 39.14
N GLN A 485 -14.18 -32.80 39.67
CA GLN A 485 -15.61 -32.70 39.43
C GLN A 485 -16.39 -32.84 40.74
N LYS A 486 -17.44 -32.03 40.91
CA LYS A 486 -18.29 -32.05 42.10
C LYS A 486 -19.72 -31.65 41.74
N GLN A 487 -20.69 -32.35 42.30
CA GLN A 487 -22.09 -31.93 42.29
C GLN A 487 -22.35 -31.02 43.49
N ILE A 488 -22.95 -29.85 43.26
CA ILE A 488 -23.23 -28.85 44.28
C ILE A 488 -24.71 -28.47 44.15
N GLN A 489 -25.40 -28.38 45.29
CA GLN A 489 -26.79 -27.97 45.34
C GLN A 489 -26.84 -26.63 46.06
N LEU A 490 -27.16 -25.56 45.33
CA LEU A 490 -27.20 -24.20 45.82
C LEU A 490 -28.59 -23.91 46.36
N HIS A 491 -28.67 -23.38 47.58
CA HIS A 491 -29.96 -23.05 48.20
C HIS A 491 -30.37 -21.61 47.85
N SER A 492 -31.67 -21.39 47.59
CA SER A 492 -32.20 -20.04 47.41
C SER A 492 -32.11 -19.27 48.73
N SER A 493 -31.72 -18.00 48.67
CA SER A 493 -31.50 -17.13 49.83
C SER A 493 -32.81 -16.60 50.45
N ASN A 494 -33.95 -16.79 49.79
CA ASN A 494 -35.26 -16.34 50.25
C ASN A 494 -35.98 -17.45 51.05
N GLU A 495 -35.92 -17.40 52.38
CA GLU A 495 -36.69 -18.30 53.27
C GLU A 495 -38.23 -18.19 53.10
N TYR A 496 -38.72 -17.15 52.43
CA TYR A 496 -40.16 -16.89 52.23
C TYR A 496 -40.71 -17.39 50.88
N GLU A 497 -39.84 -17.70 49.93
CA GLU A 497 -40.19 -18.30 48.64
C GLU A 497 -39.44 -19.63 48.53
N ASN A 498 -40.13 -20.75 48.78
CA ASN A 498 -39.57 -22.10 48.61
C ASN A 498 -39.34 -22.41 47.12
N GLU A 499 -38.46 -21.67 46.46
CA GLU A 499 -37.95 -22.01 45.14
C GLU A 499 -36.95 -23.17 45.27
N PRO A 500 -37.09 -24.23 44.46
CA PRO A 500 -36.15 -25.35 44.48
C PRO A 500 -34.75 -24.86 44.09
N GLY A 501 -33.76 -25.16 44.95
CA GLY A 501 -32.38 -24.78 44.73
C GLY A 501 -31.77 -25.37 43.44
N VAL A 502 -30.87 -24.63 42.80
CA VAL A 502 -30.21 -25.03 41.57
C VAL A 502 -29.16 -26.10 41.84
N THR A 503 -29.18 -27.17 41.07
CA THR A 503 -28.18 -28.26 41.17
C THR A 503 -27.17 -28.15 40.05
N LEU A 504 -25.93 -27.82 40.41
CA LEU A 504 -24.83 -27.62 39.47
C LEU A 504 -23.90 -28.83 39.43
N PHE A 505 -23.48 -29.21 38.22
CA PHE A 505 -22.36 -30.12 38.00
C PHE A 505 -21.13 -29.33 37.61
N VAL A 506 -20.16 -29.23 38.52
CA VAL A 506 -19.02 -28.32 38.40
C VAL A 506 -17.75 -29.09 38.12
N ARG A 507 -16.96 -28.60 37.16
CA ARG A 507 -15.65 -29.11 36.77
C ARG A 507 -14.62 -27.98 36.87
N GLY A 508 -13.45 -28.25 37.45
CA GLY A 508 -12.40 -27.25 37.55
C GLY A 508 -11.02 -27.79 37.18
N THR A 509 -10.21 -26.93 36.56
CA THR A 509 -8.82 -27.23 36.18
C THR A 509 -7.95 -25.98 36.19
N GLU A 510 -6.62 -26.14 36.26
CA GLU A 510 -5.66 -25.02 36.17
C GLU A 510 -5.27 -24.83 34.70
N LEU A 511 -5.61 -23.65 34.14
CA LEU A 511 -5.31 -23.33 32.73
C LEU A 511 -3.85 -22.89 32.56
N THR A 512 -3.35 -22.14 33.55
CA THR A 512 -1.94 -21.75 33.70
C THR A 512 -1.62 -21.69 35.20
N SER A 513 -0.35 -21.43 35.57
CA SER A 513 0.05 -21.26 36.98
C SER A 513 -0.73 -20.20 37.76
N ASP A 514 -1.29 -19.20 37.07
CA ASP A 514 -2.00 -18.08 37.68
C ASP A 514 -3.51 -18.04 37.37
N LEU A 515 -4.01 -18.89 36.46
CA LEU A 515 -5.41 -18.91 36.04
C LEU A 515 -6.06 -20.28 36.22
N ARG A 516 -7.25 -20.28 36.80
CA ARG A 516 -8.11 -21.45 37.02
C ARG A 516 -9.37 -21.31 36.18
N MET A 517 -9.79 -22.40 35.54
CA MET A 517 -11.03 -22.45 34.78
C MET A 517 -12.02 -23.33 35.52
N VAL A 518 -13.26 -22.86 35.63
CA VAL A 518 -14.39 -23.61 36.18
C VAL A 518 -15.50 -23.63 35.15
N VAL A 519 -16.01 -24.82 34.85
CA VAL A 519 -17.15 -25.04 33.96
C VAL A 519 -18.25 -25.71 34.75
N PHE A 520 -19.49 -25.24 34.64
CA PHE A 520 -20.61 -25.80 35.37
C PHE A 520 -21.88 -25.88 34.53
N ASP A 521 -22.60 -26.98 34.69
CA ASP A 521 -23.86 -27.26 34.02
C ASP A 521 -25.00 -27.28 35.05
N ASP A 522 -26.15 -26.67 34.73
CA ASP A 522 -27.38 -26.84 35.50
C ASP A 522 -28.00 -28.20 35.17
N ILE A 523 -28.06 -29.09 36.16
CA ILE A 523 -28.59 -30.45 36.05
C ILE A 523 -29.87 -30.63 36.88
N THR A 524 -30.53 -29.55 37.30
CA THR A 524 -31.70 -29.59 38.19
C THR A 524 -32.82 -30.48 37.63
N ASP A 525 -33.17 -30.31 36.35
CA ASP A 525 -34.21 -31.11 35.67
C ASP A 525 -33.82 -32.57 35.51
N VAL A 526 -32.53 -32.83 35.25
CA VAL A 526 -32.03 -34.19 35.08
C VAL A 526 -32.10 -34.96 36.41
N VAL A 527 -31.71 -34.32 37.50
CA VAL A 527 -31.72 -34.90 38.85
C VAL A 527 -33.17 -35.13 39.34
N SER A 528 -34.08 -34.20 39.07
CA SER A 528 -35.50 -34.36 39.44
C SER A 528 -36.18 -35.49 38.66
N ALA A 529 -35.89 -35.61 37.36
CA ALA A 529 -36.39 -36.69 36.51
C ALA A 529 -35.86 -38.07 36.97
N GLN A 530 -34.57 -38.18 37.28
CA GLN A 530 -33.99 -39.43 37.81
C GLN A 530 -34.65 -39.85 39.13
N ARG A 531 -34.92 -38.90 40.05
CA ARG A 531 -35.64 -39.18 41.29
C ARG A 531 -37.04 -39.70 41.03
N SER A 532 -37.77 -39.12 40.06
CA SER A 532 -39.13 -39.54 39.69
C SER A 532 -39.17 -40.97 39.11
N ILE A 533 -38.19 -41.34 38.27
CA ILE A 533 -38.06 -42.70 37.72
C ILE A 533 -37.78 -43.72 38.83
N ALA A 534 -36.81 -43.42 39.70
CA ALA A 534 -36.46 -44.31 40.82
C ALA A 534 -37.65 -44.53 41.76
N TRP A 535 -38.42 -43.47 42.05
CA TRP A 535 -39.65 -43.56 42.83
C TRP A 535 -40.72 -44.42 42.17
N SER A 536 -40.86 -44.34 40.84
CA SER A 536 -41.83 -45.14 40.08
C SER A 536 -41.49 -46.65 40.11
N GLU A 537 -40.21 -46.99 40.07
CA GLU A 537 -39.75 -48.38 40.20
C GLU A 537 -40.00 -48.94 41.62
N VAL A 538 -39.64 -48.17 42.64
CA VAL A 538 -39.84 -48.53 44.06
C VAL A 538 -41.34 -48.76 44.35
N ALA A 539 -42.20 -47.87 43.86
CA ALA A 539 -43.63 -47.95 44.08
C ALA A 539 -44.28 -49.20 43.45
N ARG A 540 -43.88 -49.56 42.23
CA ARG A 540 -44.34 -50.79 41.55
C ARG A 540 -43.97 -52.04 42.34
N ARG A 541 -42.74 -52.11 42.85
CA ARG A 541 -42.25 -53.27 43.61
C ARG A 541 -42.98 -53.42 44.94
N LEU A 542 -43.09 -52.33 45.70
CA LEU A 542 -43.82 -52.32 46.97
C LEU A 542 -45.28 -52.72 46.80
N ALA A 543 -45.95 -52.28 45.72
CA ALA A 543 -47.35 -52.63 45.51
C ALA A 543 -47.57 -54.13 45.29
N HIS A 544 -46.68 -54.80 44.55
CA HIS A 544 -46.73 -56.24 44.39
C HIS A 544 -46.40 -56.98 45.70
N GLU A 545 -45.42 -56.50 46.45
CA GLU A 545 -45.01 -57.11 47.72
C GLU A 545 -46.08 -56.96 48.83
N ILE A 546 -46.87 -55.88 48.84
CA ILE A 546 -47.98 -55.66 49.80
C ILE A 546 -49.26 -56.41 49.38
N LYS A 547 -49.55 -56.56 48.08
CA LYS A 547 -50.73 -57.33 47.62
C LYS A 547 -50.66 -58.82 47.98
N ASN A 548 -49.44 -59.35 48.05
CA ASN A 548 -49.15 -60.75 48.35
C ASN A 548 -49.61 -61.19 49.75
N PRO A 549 -49.33 -60.48 50.86
CA PRO A 549 -49.86 -60.81 52.18
C PRO A 549 -51.35 -60.46 52.35
N LEU A 550 -51.87 -59.42 51.69
CA LEU A 550 -53.27 -59.00 51.82
C LEU A 550 -54.26 -60.05 51.28
N THR A 551 -53.91 -60.74 50.20
CA THR A 551 -54.84 -61.70 49.55
C THR A 551 -55.12 -62.94 50.41
N PRO A 552 -54.11 -63.61 51.02
CA PRO A 552 -54.34 -64.69 51.97
C PRO A 552 -55.05 -64.24 53.26
N ILE A 553 -54.84 -63.02 53.74
CA ILE A 553 -55.54 -62.49 54.93
C ILE A 553 -57.05 -62.38 54.64
N GLN A 554 -57.42 -61.83 53.47
CA GLN A 554 -58.81 -61.79 53.03
C GLN A 554 -59.42 -63.18 52.91
N LEU A 555 -58.76 -64.10 52.18
CA LEU A 555 -59.25 -65.47 52.00
C LEU A 555 -59.38 -66.23 53.32
N SER A 556 -58.49 -65.98 54.29
CA SER A 556 -58.57 -66.59 55.62
C SER A 556 -59.77 -66.09 56.41
N ALA A 557 -60.07 -64.78 56.33
CA ALA A 557 -61.26 -64.19 56.93
C ALA A 557 -62.56 -64.70 56.29
N GLU A 558 -62.63 -64.72 54.94
CA GLU A 558 -63.77 -65.28 54.19
C GLU A 558 -63.96 -66.78 54.49
N ARG A 559 -62.87 -67.53 54.62
CA ARG A 559 -62.90 -68.96 54.96
C ARG A 559 -63.35 -69.19 56.40
N LEU A 560 -62.96 -68.34 57.34
CA LEU A 560 -63.46 -68.40 58.72
C LEU A 560 -64.97 -68.17 58.74
N GLN A 561 -65.45 -67.13 58.04
CA GLN A 561 -66.87 -66.83 57.90
C GLN A 561 -67.64 -68.03 57.31
N HIS A 562 -67.17 -68.60 56.19
CA HIS A 562 -67.83 -69.73 55.53
C HIS A 562 -67.77 -71.04 56.34
N LYS A 563 -66.68 -71.33 57.06
CA LYS A 563 -66.56 -72.59 57.83
C LYS A 563 -67.38 -72.59 59.11
N LEU A 564 -67.58 -71.43 59.72
CA LEU A 564 -68.25 -71.24 61.00
C LEU A 564 -69.74 -70.88 60.84
N ALA A 565 -70.18 -70.50 59.64
CA ALA A 565 -71.58 -70.26 59.30
C ALA A 565 -72.47 -71.44 59.75
N GLY A 566 -73.50 -71.15 60.53
CA GLY A 566 -74.46 -72.13 61.05
C GLY A 566 -73.92 -73.12 62.08
N LYS A 567 -72.70 -72.94 62.61
CA LYS A 567 -72.08 -73.81 63.64
C LYS A 567 -71.87 -73.14 65.01
N LEU A 568 -72.22 -71.86 65.13
CA LEU A 568 -72.00 -71.04 66.34
C LEU A 568 -73.35 -70.65 66.97
N SER A 569 -73.31 -70.16 68.22
CA SER A 569 -74.50 -69.53 68.81
C SER A 569 -74.80 -68.20 68.09
N PRO A 570 -76.05 -67.69 68.12
CA PRO A 570 -76.43 -66.47 67.42
C PRO A 570 -75.55 -65.26 67.77
N GLU A 571 -75.21 -65.07 69.05
CA GLU A 571 -74.32 -63.98 69.50
C GLU A 571 -72.88 -64.15 69.01
N GLN A 572 -72.37 -65.39 68.96
CA GLN A 572 -71.02 -65.69 68.48
C GLN A 572 -70.92 -65.55 66.96
N GLU A 573 -71.95 -65.93 66.23
CA GLU A 573 -72.04 -65.80 64.79
C GLU A 573 -72.08 -64.31 64.37
N GLU A 574 -72.87 -63.49 65.04
CA GLU A 574 -72.91 -62.03 64.80
C GLU A 574 -71.54 -61.38 65.10
N MET A 575 -70.91 -61.72 66.22
CA MET A 575 -69.57 -61.20 66.59
C MET A 575 -68.50 -61.58 65.57
N ILE A 576 -68.48 -62.85 65.14
CA ILE A 576 -67.52 -63.35 64.14
C ILE A 576 -67.77 -62.69 62.80
N ASN A 577 -69.02 -62.65 62.32
CA ASN A 577 -69.38 -62.01 61.05
C ASN A 577 -68.94 -60.55 61.01
N ARG A 578 -69.26 -59.77 62.04
CA ARG A 578 -68.84 -58.36 62.15
C ARG A 578 -67.31 -58.20 62.16
N SER A 579 -66.60 -59.12 62.82
CA SER A 579 -65.13 -59.10 62.89
C SER A 579 -64.50 -59.46 61.54
N THR A 580 -64.98 -60.52 60.86
CA THR A 580 -64.51 -60.91 59.52
C THR A 580 -64.86 -59.88 58.47
N GLU A 581 -66.06 -59.28 58.51
CA GLU A 581 -66.45 -58.18 57.61
C GLU A 581 -65.56 -56.96 57.81
N THR A 582 -65.22 -56.63 59.05
CA THR A 582 -64.27 -55.54 59.35
C THR A 582 -62.89 -55.85 58.77
N ILE A 583 -62.37 -57.07 58.93
CA ILE A 583 -61.07 -57.48 58.37
C ILE A 583 -61.10 -57.43 56.83
N ILE A 584 -62.15 -57.98 56.21
CA ILE A 584 -62.31 -57.96 54.75
C ILE A 584 -62.38 -56.52 54.25
N GLY A 585 -63.16 -55.65 54.91
CA GLY A 585 -63.26 -54.23 54.58
C GLY A 585 -61.93 -53.48 54.71
N GLN A 586 -61.14 -53.74 55.76
CA GLN A 586 -59.82 -53.12 55.93
C GLN A 586 -58.79 -53.62 54.92
N VAL A 587 -58.80 -54.92 54.61
CA VAL A 587 -57.93 -55.50 53.59
C VAL A 587 -58.29 -54.96 52.20
N GLN A 588 -59.58 -54.78 51.92
CA GLN A 588 -60.07 -54.19 50.68
C GLN A 588 -59.62 -52.72 50.56
N ALA A 589 -59.77 -51.93 51.61
CA ALA A 589 -59.27 -50.54 51.64
C ALA A 589 -57.75 -50.46 51.46
N MET A 590 -56.97 -51.38 52.06
CA MET A 590 -55.52 -51.46 51.83
C MET A 590 -55.18 -51.88 50.40
N LYS A 591 -55.94 -52.81 49.80
CA LYS A 591 -55.75 -53.19 48.39
C LYS A 591 -56.00 -52.02 47.45
N GLU A 592 -57.02 -51.21 47.72
CA GLU A 592 -57.33 -49.98 46.97
C GLU A 592 -56.19 -48.97 47.09
N MET A 593 -55.74 -48.64 48.31
CA MET A 593 -54.61 -47.72 48.53
C MET A 593 -53.32 -48.18 47.83
N VAL A 594 -53.04 -49.50 47.83
CA VAL A 594 -51.87 -50.07 47.17
C VAL A 594 -51.99 -50.04 45.64
N ASN A 595 -53.21 -50.24 45.10
CA ASN A 595 -53.46 -50.09 43.67
C ASN A 595 -53.31 -48.61 43.25
N ASP A 596 -53.87 -47.67 44.01
CA ASP A 596 -53.72 -46.23 43.76
C ASP A 596 -52.24 -45.81 43.73
N PHE A 597 -51.44 -46.31 44.68
CA PHE A 597 -50.01 -46.04 44.74
C PHE A 597 -49.24 -46.63 43.55
N ARG A 598 -49.60 -47.84 43.12
CA ARG A 598 -49.04 -48.45 41.90
C ARG A 598 -49.42 -47.65 40.65
N ASP A 599 -50.66 -47.21 40.56
CA ASP A 599 -51.19 -46.56 39.36
C ASP A 599 -50.67 -45.13 39.23
N PHE A 600 -50.38 -44.45 40.35
CA PHE A 600 -49.56 -43.23 40.38
C PHE A 600 -48.15 -43.44 39.79
N ALA A 601 -47.52 -44.59 40.08
CA ALA A 601 -46.20 -44.91 39.57
C ALA A 601 -46.20 -45.41 38.11
N LYS A 602 -47.33 -45.94 37.63
CA LYS A 602 -47.46 -46.58 36.31
C LYS A 602 -48.11 -45.68 35.25
N THR A 603 -48.37 -44.40 35.52
CA THR A 603 -48.97 -43.47 34.55
C THR A 603 -48.16 -43.51 33.24
N PRO A 604 -48.69 -44.09 32.15
CA PRO A 604 -47.98 -44.18 30.89
C PRO A 604 -47.93 -42.79 30.24
N SER A 605 -46.93 -42.55 29.39
CA SER A 605 -46.87 -41.30 28.63
C SER A 605 -48.19 -41.08 27.86
N PRO A 606 -48.77 -39.87 27.91
CA PRO A 606 -50.11 -39.63 27.38
C PRO A 606 -50.15 -39.78 25.86
N GLN A 607 -51.17 -40.49 25.36
CA GLN A 607 -51.44 -40.56 23.93
C GLN A 607 -52.33 -39.40 23.53
N LEU A 608 -51.71 -38.26 23.21
CA LEU A 608 -52.41 -37.03 22.88
C LEU A 608 -53.25 -37.19 21.60
N LYS A 609 -54.57 -37.06 21.75
CA LYS A 609 -55.54 -37.04 20.65
C LYS A 609 -56.33 -35.72 20.72
N SER A 610 -56.95 -35.33 19.61
CA SER A 610 -57.90 -34.22 19.62
C SER A 610 -59.14 -34.63 20.42
N VAL A 611 -59.37 -34.00 21.58
CA VAL A 611 -60.47 -34.31 22.50
C VAL A 611 -61.24 -33.04 22.82
N SER A 612 -62.57 -33.11 22.74
CA SER A 612 -63.44 -32.06 23.26
C SER A 612 -63.55 -32.21 24.79
N ILE A 613 -63.03 -31.23 25.54
CA ILE A 613 -63.12 -31.25 27.01
C ILE A 613 -64.58 -31.22 27.47
N ASN A 614 -65.45 -30.52 26.74
CA ASN A 614 -66.86 -30.41 27.08
C ASN A 614 -67.56 -31.75 26.92
N ALA A 615 -67.36 -32.44 25.78
CA ALA A 615 -67.96 -33.74 25.54
C ALA A 615 -67.47 -34.78 26.57
N LEU A 616 -66.17 -34.78 26.88
CA LEU A 616 -65.59 -35.69 27.88
C LEU A 616 -66.12 -35.41 29.28
N THR A 617 -66.22 -34.13 29.66
CA THR A 617 -66.77 -33.72 30.95
C THR A 617 -68.23 -34.14 31.07
N GLN A 618 -69.02 -33.96 30.00
CA GLN A 618 -70.42 -34.36 29.95
C GLN A 618 -70.62 -35.88 30.04
N GLU A 619 -69.77 -36.68 29.39
CA GLU A 619 -69.77 -38.15 29.49
C GLU A 619 -69.58 -38.60 30.95
N ILE A 620 -68.63 -38.00 31.67
CA ILE A 620 -68.31 -38.36 33.05
C ILE A 620 -69.42 -37.89 34.00
N LEU A 621 -69.97 -36.70 33.78
CA LEU A 621 -71.08 -36.18 34.58
C LEU A 621 -72.31 -37.09 34.52
N GLY A 622 -72.54 -37.78 33.39
CA GLY A 622 -73.61 -38.78 33.25
C GLY A 622 -73.48 -39.98 34.20
N LEU A 623 -72.26 -40.30 34.66
CA LEU A 623 -72.03 -41.36 35.66
C LEU A 623 -72.40 -40.94 37.08
N TYR A 624 -72.65 -39.65 37.31
CA TYR A 624 -73.04 -39.06 38.59
C TYR A 624 -74.50 -38.57 38.60
N GLU A 625 -75.35 -39.10 37.71
CA GLU A 625 -76.79 -38.83 37.68
C GLU A 625 -77.43 -39.15 39.05
N GLY A 626 -77.84 -38.12 39.78
CA GLY A 626 -78.41 -38.22 41.13
C GLY A 626 -77.71 -37.35 42.20
N SER A 627 -76.49 -36.88 41.94
CA SER A 627 -75.78 -35.93 42.81
C SER A 627 -76.11 -34.46 42.46
N PRO A 628 -76.11 -33.53 43.44
CA PRO A 628 -76.34 -32.11 43.18
C PRO A 628 -75.13 -31.52 42.41
N LEU A 629 -75.23 -31.44 41.08
CA LEU A 629 -74.19 -30.91 40.19
C LEU A 629 -74.74 -29.75 39.37
N LYS A 630 -73.96 -28.66 39.27
CA LYS A 630 -74.27 -27.51 38.43
C LYS A 630 -73.22 -27.37 37.34
N THR A 631 -73.64 -27.36 36.08
CA THR A 631 -72.73 -27.38 34.93
C THR A 631 -72.85 -26.11 34.10
N GLN A 632 -71.71 -25.53 33.75
CA GLN A 632 -71.59 -24.35 32.88
C GLN A 632 -70.45 -24.59 31.88
N LEU A 633 -70.77 -25.31 30.80
CA LEU A 633 -69.77 -25.63 29.77
C LEU A 633 -69.85 -24.61 28.64
N ASP A 634 -68.76 -23.89 28.38
CA ASP A 634 -68.69 -22.89 27.31
C ASP A 634 -68.61 -23.57 25.93
N PRO A 635 -69.62 -23.42 25.05
CA PRO A 635 -69.64 -24.06 23.74
C PRO A 635 -68.49 -23.63 22.80
N GLN A 636 -67.84 -22.51 23.07
CA GLN A 636 -66.75 -21.98 22.25
C GLN A 636 -65.38 -22.59 22.57
N CYS A 637 -65.29 -23.52 23.53
CA CYS A 637 -64.03 -24.19 23.86
C CYS A 637 -63.56 -25.09 22.70
N PRO A 638 -62.40 -24.82 22.09
CA PRO A 638 -61.83 -25.68 21.05
C PRO A 638 -61.37 -27.03 21.63
N ASN A 639 -61.14 -27.99 20.74
CA ASN A 639 -60.56 -29.27 21.14
C ASN A 639 -59.14 -29.07 21.71
N ILE A 640 -58.80 -29.84 22.73
CA ILE A 640 -57.46 -29.89 23.32
C ILE A 640 -56.73 -31.14 22.82
N MET A 641 -55.41 -31.08 22.76
CA MET A 641 -54.58 -32.28 22.56
C MET A 641 -54.38 -32.96 23.91
N GLY A 642 -55.07 -34.08 24.14
CA GLY A 642 -54.99 -34.81 25.41
C GLY A 642 -55.35 -36.28 25.31
N ASP A 643 -54.96 -37.07 26.31
CA ASP A 643 -55.33 -38.48 26.42
C ASP A 643 -56.73 -38.60 27.05
N PRO A 644 -57.75 -39.09 26.30
CA PRO A 644 -59.12 -39.16 26.81
C PRO A 644 -59.28 -40.03 28.06
N THR A 645 -58.38 -41.00 28.29
CA THR A 645 -58.44 -41.91 29.44
C THR A 645 -57.89 -41.22 30.68
N GLN A 646 -56.75 -40.53 30.54
CA GLN A 646 -56.12 -39.81 31.66
C GLN A 646 -56.89 -38.53 32.03
N LEU A 647 -57.44 -37.82 31.04
CA LEU A 647 -58.34 -36.69 31.29
C LEU A 647 -59.62 -37.13 31.99
N ARG A 648 -60.16 -38.31 31.65
CA ARG A 648 -61.26 -38.93 32.40
C ARG A 648 -60.91 -39.13 33.86
N GLN A 649 -59.73 -39.67 34.12
CA GLN A 649 -59.23 -39.90 35.48
C GLN A 649 -59.06 -38.59 36.25
N ILE A 650 -58.57 -37.51 35.61
CA ILE A 650 -58.49 -36.19 36.23
C ILE A 650 -59.87 -35.71 36.66
N ILE A 651 -60.83 -35.67 35.73
CA ILE A 651 -62.16 -35.13 35.99
C ILE A 651 -62.87 -35.98 37.06
N HIS A 652 -62.79 -37.30 36.98
CA HIS A 652 -63.33 -38.23 37.97
C HIS A 652 -62.75 -37.98 39.38
N ASN A 653 -61.42 -37.92 39.51
CA ASN A 653 -60.76 -37.70 40.81
C ASN A 653 -61.12 -36.33 41.42
N LEU A 654 -61.20 -35.29 40.59
CA LEU A 654 -61.58 -33.95 41.07
C LEU A 654 -63.06 -33.89 41.46
N LEU A 655 -63.96 -34.53 40.69
CA LEU A 655 -65.38 -34.59 41.01
C LEU A 655 -65.65 -35.41 42.27
N GLN A 656 -65.00 -36.56 42.43
CA GLN A 656 -65.10 -37.38 43.64
C GLN A 656 -64.59 -36.61 44.86
N ASN A 657 -63.43 -35.97 44.76
CA ASN A 657 -62.90 -35.15 45.84
C ASN A 657 -63.84 -34.00 46.22
N ALA A 658 -64.43 -33.32 45.23
CA ALA A 658 -65.38 -32.23 45.43
C ALA A 658 -66.70 -32.68 46.06
N GLN A 659 -67.25 -33.84 45.65
CA GLN A 659 -68.47 -34.40 46.22
C GLN A 659 -68.27 -34.84 47.67
N ASP A 660 -67.21 -35.60 47.95
CA ASP A 660 -66.87 -36.00 49.32
C ASP A 660 -66.70 -34.77 50.23
N ALA A 661 -65.98 -33.74 49.76
CA ALA A 661 -65.76 -32.51 50.52
C ALA A 661 -67.08 -31.77 50.82
N THR A 662 -68.02 -31.80 49.88
CA THR A 662 -69.36 -31.20 50.03
C THR A 662 -70.23 -31.99 51.00
N LEU A 663 -70.17 -33.33 50.96
CA LEU A 663 -70.89 -34.23 51.89
C LEU A 663 -70.39 -34.09 53.34
N GLU A 664 -69.09 -33.94 53.53
CA GLU A 664 -68.46 -33.76 54.85
C GLU A 664 -68.49 -32.29 55.34
N GLY A 665 -68.85 -31.36 54.46
CA GLY A 665 -68.82 -29.91 54.71
C GLY A 665 -70.11 -29.33 55.30
N PRO A 666 -70.08 -28.05 55.72
CA PRO A 666 -71.23 -27.36 56.33
C PRO A 666 -72.37 -27.04 55.34
N HIS A 667 -72.12 -27.07 54.03
CA HIS A 667 -73.06 -26.68 52.98
C HIS A 667 -73.44 -27.86 52.06
N GLN A 668 -73.96 -28.94 52.67
CA GLN A 668 -74.30 -30.21 51.99
C GLN A 668 -75.36 -30.10 50.88
N ALA A 669 -76.17 -29.02 50.88
CA ALA A 669 -77.24 -28.80 49.91
C ALA A 669 -76.80 -27.98 48.68
N GLU A 670 -75.58 -27.41 48.69
CA GLU A 670 -75.07 -26.67 47.54
C GLU A 670 -74.46 -27.63 46.49
N PRO A 671 -74.73 -27.42 45.20
CA PRO A 671 -74.19 -28.30 44.16
C PRO A 671 -72.71 -28.03 43.86
N VAL A 672 -71.95 -29.07 43.55
CA VAL A 672 -70.60 -28.93 42.99
C VAL A 672 -70.71 -28.29 41.61
N GLU A 673 -69.96 -27.23 41.37
CA GLU A 673 -69.99 -26.48 40.11
C GLU A 673 -68.83 -26.88 39.20
N VAL A 674 -69.16 -27.26 37.96
CA VAL A 674 -68.19 -27.61 36.91
C VAL A 674 -68.33 -26.61 35.77
N LYS A 675 -67.24 -25.91 35.46
CA LYS A 675 -67.22 -24.84 34.48
C LYS A 675 -66.07 -24.99 33.49
N THR A 676 -66.33 -24.78 32.20
CA THR A 676 -65.28 -24.61 31.19
C THR A 676 -65.32 -23.20 30.61
N GLU A 677 -64.16 -22.59 30.37
CA GLU A 677 -64.04 -21.23 29.82
C GLU A 677 -62.89 -21.15 28.81
N LEU A 678 -63.10 -20.43 27.71
CA LEU A 678 -62.02 -20.01 26.82
C LEU A 678 -61.32 -18.77 27.39
N VAL A 679 -60.01 -18.83 27.60
CA VAL A 679 -59.21 -17.75 28.20
C VAL A 679 -58.06 -17.36 27.27
N SER A 680 -57.99 -16.09 26.88
CA SER A 680 -56.84 -15.53 26.16
C SER A 680 -55.72 -15.17 27.14
N TYR A 681 -54.48 -15.56 26.86
CA TYR A 681 -53.33 -15.36 27.77
C TYR A 681 -52.14 -14.62 27.16
N GLY A 682 -52.24 -14.14 25.91
CA GLY A 682 -51.21 -13.31 25.30
C GLY A 682 -51.35 -13.17 23.78
N GLU A 683 -50.45 -12.41 23.18
CA GLU A 683 -50.38 -12.20 21.73
C GLU A 683 -48.95 -12.49 21.26
N PHE A 684 -48.77 -13.45 20.36
CA PHE A 684 -47.46 -13.79 19.79
C PHE A 684 -47.52 -13.70 18.27
N GLY A 685 -46.72 -12.82 17.68
CA GLY A 685 -46.71 -12.58 16.24
C GLY A 685 -48.04 -12.03 15.67
N GLY A 686 -48.80 -11.27 16.46
CA GLY A 686 -50.10 -10.71 16.04
C GLY A 686 -51.27 -11.69 16.10
N THR A 687 -51.09 -12.87 16.71
CA THR A 687 -52.15 -13.87 16.91
C THR A 687 -52.43 -14.03 18.39
N VAL A 688 -53.71 -13.88 18.77
CA VAL A 688 -54.19 -14.08 20.16
C VAL A 688 -54.08 -15.55 20.52
N GLN A 689 -53.38 -15.84 21.62
CA GLN A 689 -53.18 -17.19 22.14
C GLN A 689 -54.30 -17.52 23.13
N ASN A 690 -55.06 -18.57 22.80
CA ASN A 690 -56.19 -19.04 23.60
C ASN A 690 -55.80 -20.30 24.39
N ALA A 691 -56.41 -20.47 25.55
CA ALA A 691 -56.31 -21.67 26.38
C ALA A 691 -57.69 -22.06 26.89
N VAL A 692 -57.90 -23.35 27.13
CA VAL A 692 -59.16 -23.87 27.69
C VAL A 692 -58.97 -24.10 29.18
N ARG A 693 -59.82 -23.47 30.00
CA ARG A 693 -59.79 -23.61 31.46
C ARG A 693 -60.94 -24.49 31.92
N LEU A 694 -60.62 -25.57 32.63
CA LEU A 694 -61.59 -26.39 33.37
C LEU A 694 -61.55 -26.02 34.85
N ILE A 695 -62.70 -25.75 35.45
CA ILE A 695 -62.87 -25.38 36.84
C ILE A 695 -63.84 -26.34 37.51
N ILE A 696 -63.45 -26.88 38.67
CA ILE A 696 -64.31 -27.64 39.56
C ILE A 696 -64.30 -26.93 40.91
N SER A 697 -65.49 -26.55 41.40
CA SER A 697 -65.66 -25.82 42.66
C SER A 697 -66.63 -26.56 43.57
N ASP A 698 -66.20 -26.80 44.80
CA ASP A 698 -67.02 -27.42 45.85
C ASP A 698 -67.49 -26.38 46.89
N SER A 699 -68.37 -26.82 47.79
CA SER A 699 -68.86 -26.09 48.95
C SER A 699 -68.45 -26.76 50.27
N GLY A 700 -67.29 -27.44 50.26
CA GLY A 700 -66.74 -28.14 51.42
C GLY A 700 -66.05 -27.23 52.43
N SER A 701 -65.24 -27.81 53.33
CA SER A 701 -64.48 -27.08 54.36
C SER A 701 -63.21 -26.39 53.85
N GLY A 702 -62.84 -26.60 52.58
CA GLY A 702 -61.60 -26.09 51.97
C GLY A 702 -60.32 -26.67 52.59
N PHE A 703 -59.18 -26.02 52.32
CA PHE A 703 -57.87 -26.47 52.79
C PHE A 703 -57.31 -25.55 53.90
N PRO A 704 -56.80 -26.09 55.03
CA PRO A 704 -55.97 -25.32 55.95
C PRO A 704 -54.72 -24.79 55.23
N ALA A 705 -54.25 -23.57 55.56
CA ALA A 705 -53.14 -22.91 54.86
C ALA A 705 -51.86 -23.77 54.75
N LYS A 706 -51.54 -24.55 55.80
CA LYS A 706 -50.39 -25.47 55.83
C LYS A 706 -50.53 -26.65 54.85
N ILE A 707 -51.75 -27.09 54.59
CA ILE A 707 -52.04 -28.23 53.71
C ILE A 707 -52.19 -27.77 52.26
N LEU A 708 -52.74 -26.57 52.03
CA LEU A 708 -52.91 -26.01 50.68
C LEU A 708 -51.59 -25.93 49.91
N ALA A 709 -50.50 -25.51 50.57
CA ALA A 709 -49.17 -25.42 49.96
C ALA A 709 -48.57 -26.77 49.54
N ARG A 710 -49.03 -27.86 50.17
CA ARG A 710 -48.54 -29.23 49.96
C ARG A 710 -49.63 -30.14 49.37
N ALA A 711 -50.72 -29.57 48.86
CA ALA A 711 -51.91 -30.33 48.49
C ALA A 711 -51.64 -31.33 47.35
N PHE A 712 -50.67 -31.04 46.49
CA PHE A 712 -50.26 -31.92 45.39
C PHE A 712 -49.16 -32.92 45.78
N GLU A 713 -48.62 -32.85 47.00
CA GLU A 713 -47.66 -33.86 47.47
C GLU A 713 -48.36 -35.20 47.76
N PRO A 714 -47.72 -36.34 47.47
CA PRO A 714 -48.28 -37.65 47.79
C PRO A 714 -48.57 -37.82 49.29
N TYR A 715 -49.66 -38.52 49.63
CA TYR A 715 -50.11 -38.87 50.98
C TYR A 715 -50.58 -37.70 51.86
N VAL A 716 -50.71 -36.50 51.29
CA VAL A 716 -51.31 -35.35 51.98
C VAL A 716 -52.84 -35.46 51.88
N THR A 717 -53.50 -35.70 53.01
CA THR A 717 -54.96 -35.81 53.11
C THR A 717 -55.48 -35.27 54.45
N THR A 718 -56.67 -34.68 54.44
CA THR A 718 -57.42 -34.27 55.64
C THR A 718 -58.50 -35.27 56.04
N LYS A 719 -58.78 -36.27 55.20
CA LYS A 719 -59.85 -37.26 55.40
C LYS A 719 -59.37 -38.50 56.15
N THR A 720 -60.19 -39.04 57.05
CA THR A 720 -59.88 -40.24 57.87
C THR A 720 -59.78 -41.53 57.05
N LYS A 721 -60.41 -41.61 55.87
CA LYS A 721 -60.34 -42.74 54.93
C LYS A 721 -59.67 -42.41 53.59
N GLY A 722 -59.09 -41.21 53.43
CA GLY A 722 -58.51 -40.78 52.16
C GLY A 722 -57.08 -41.30 51.95
N THR A 723 -56.73 -41.68 50.73
CA THR A 723 -55.38 -42.18 50.38
C THR A 723 -54.35 -41.06 50.20
N GLY A 724 -54.79 -39.81 49.99
CA GLY A 724 -53.91 -38.65 49.75
C GLY A 724 -53.12 -38.70 48.44
N LEU A 725 -53.47 -39.61 47.53
CA LEU A 725 -52.79 -39.78 46.24
C LEU A 725 -53.54 -39.14 45.07
N GLY A 726 -54.86 -38.93 45.19
CA GLY A 726 -55.70 -38.47 44.08
C GLY A 726 -55.26 -37.15 43.47
N LEU A 727 -54.92 -36.13 44.29
CA LEU A 727 -54.50 -34.83 43.78
C LEU A 727 -53.06 -34.83 43.23
N ALA A 728 -52.18 -35.68 43.79
CA ALA A 728 -50.85 -35.91 43.26
C ALA A 728 -50.87 -36.58 41.88
N VAL A 729 -51.79 -37.53 41.66
CA VAL A 729 -52.05 -38.14 40.34
C VAL A 729 -52.55 -37.08 39.35
N VAL A 730 -53.50 -36.23 39.76
CA VAL A 730 -54.00 -35.13 38.92
C VAL A 730 -52.86 -34.20 38.51
N LYS A 731 -52.00 -33.79 39.46
CA LYS A 731 -50.84 -32.93 39.18
C LYS A 731 -49.90 -33.55 38.15
N LYS A 732 -49.54 -34.82 38.32
CA LYS A 732 -48.68 -35.55 37.40
C LYS A 732 -49.28 -35.64 35.99
N ILE A 733 -50.54 -36.04 35.87
CA ILE A 733 -51.21 -36.12 34.55
C ILE A 733 -51.28 -34.74 33.89
N VAL A 734 -51.59 -33.69 34.65
CA VAL A 734 -51.63 -32.31 34.12
C VAL A 734 -50.26 -31.87 33.61
N ASP A 735 -49.19 -32.14 34.37
CA ASP A 735 -47.81 -31.81 33.99
C ASP A 735 -47.37 -32.60 32.75
N ASP A 736 -47.71 -33.90 32.65
CA ASP A 736 -47.44 -34.75 31.48
C ASP A 736 -48.19 -34.27 30.21
N HIS A 737 -49.31 -33.55 30.38
CA HIS A 737 -50.06 -32.92 29.29
C HIS A 737 -49.60 -31.49 28.96
N GLY A 738 -48.57 -30.96 29.65
CA GLY A 738 -48.10 -29.59 29.47
C GLY A 738 -49.14 -28.54 29.88
N ALA A 739 -50.09 -28.90 30.75
CA ALA A 739 -51.12 -28.01 31.27
C ALA A 739 -50.71 -27.46 32.65
N LYS A 740 -51.39 -26.42 33.13
CA LYS A 740 -51.17 -25.85 34.47
C LYS A 740 -52.35 -26.15 35.37
N ILE A 741 -52.11 -26.57 36.61
CA ILE A 741 -53.15 -26.75 37.64
C ILE A 741 -52.91 -25.78 38.79
N GLU A 742 -54.00 -25.27 39.34
CA GLU A 742 -54.01 -24.41 40.50
C GLU A 742 -55.15 -24.79 41.44
N VAL A 743 -54.89 -24.74 42.75
CA VAL A 743 -55.89 -24.96 43.80
C VAL A 743 -55.95 -23.75 44.72
N ARG A 744 -57.15 -23.27 45.03
CA ARG A 744 -57.39 -22.13 45.93
C ARG A 744 -58.62 -22.39 46.79
N ASN A 745 -58.65 -21.81 47.99
CA ASN A 745 -59.88 -21.75 48.78
C ASN A 745 -60.83 -20.69 48.21
N ARG A 746 -62.13 -20.98 48.23
CA ARG A 746 -63.20 -20.03 47.93
C ARG A 746 -63.55 -19.29 49.22
N LEU A 747 -63.53 -17.97 49.16
CA LEU A 747 -63.79 -17.10 50.31
C LEU A 747 -65.08 -16.30 50.08
N ARG A 748 -65.89 -16.15 51.12
CA ARG A 748 -67.00 -15.18 51.19
C ARG A 748 -66.76 -14.31 52.42
N GLY A 749 -66.15 -13.13 52.22
CA GLY A 749 -65.56 -12.38 53.33
C GLY A 749 -64.28 -13.07 53.82
N ASP A 750 -64.16 -13.27 55.13
CA ASP A 750 -63.03 -14.00 55.76
C ASP A 750 -63.32 -15.50 55.99
N GLU A 751 -64.50 -15.99 55.62
CA GLU A 751 -64.91 -17.38 55.82
C GLU A 751 -64.65 -18.23 54.57
N VAL A 752 -64.07 -19.42 54.77
CA VAL A 752 -63.81 -20.42 53.72
C VAL A 752 -65.11 -21.17 53.44
N ILE A 753 -65.64 -20.99 52.24
CA ILE A 753 -66.91 -21.59 51.79
C ILE A 753 -66.72 -22.78 50.84
N GLY A 754 -65.48 -23.24 50.63
CA GLY A 754 -65.15 -24.38 49.76
C GLY A 754 -63.77 -24.27 49.13
N ALA A 755 -63.46 -25.17 48.20
CA ALA A 755 -62.27 -25.10 47.37
C ALA A 755 -62.61 -24.97 45.87
N LYS A 756 -61.62 -24.49 45.12
CA LYS A 756 -61.67 -24.37 43.67
C LYS A 756 -60.37 -24.91 43.08
N VAL A 757 -60.51 -25.86 42.17
CA VAL A 757 -59.41 -26.39 41.36
C VAL A 757 -59.60 -25.92 39.92
N SER A 758 -58.57 -25.35 39.32
CA SER A 758 -58.57 -24.93 37.93
C SER A 758 -57.41 -25.54 37.16
N ILE A 759 -57.70 -26.11 35.99
CA ILE A 759 -56.72 -26.65 35.06
C ILE A 759 -56.77 -25.84 33.76
N LEU A 760 -55.61 -25.41 33.29
CA LEU A 760 -55.42 -24.61 32.09
C LEU A 760 -54.69 -25.41 31.02
N PHE A 761 -55.40 -25.76 29.95
CA PHE A 761 -54.86 -26.45 28.78
C PHE A 761 -54.44 -25.44 27.72
N MET A 762 -53.14 -25.37 27.45
CA MET A 762 -52.55 -24.45 26.47
C MET A 762 -52.33 -25.12 25.10
N ASN A 763 -52.25 -26.46 25.06
CA ASN A 763 -52.04 -27.22 23.83
C ASN A 763 -53.39 -27.52 23.16
N LEU A 764 -53.89 -26.56 22.38
CA LEU A 764 -55.12 -26.71 21.61
C LEU A 764 -54.88 -27.54 20.35
N ALA A 765 -55.84 -28.38 19.98
CA ALA A 765 -55.81 -29.06 18.70
C ALA A 765 -55.92 -28.00 17.60
N LYS A 766 -54.91 -27.95 16.71
CA LYS A 766 -55.02 -27.12 15.50
C LYS A 766 -56.23 -27.62 14.74
N GLU A 767 -57.17 -26.73 14.43
CA GLU A 767 -58.26 -27.05 13.50
C GLU A 767 -57.61 -27.65 12.24
N ALA A 768 -57.98 -28.89 11.93
CA ALA A 768 -57.66 -29.45 10.63
C ALA A 768 -58.38 -28.57 9.61
N ALA A 769 -57.60 -27.73 8.92
CA ALA A 769 -58.06 -26.85 7.86
C ALA A 769 -58.79 -27.63 6.75
#